data_AF-A0A9E5DCU6-F1
#
_entry.id   AF-A0A9E5DCU6-F1
#
_cell.length_a   1.000
_cell.length_b   1.000
_cell.length_c   1.000
_cell.angle_alpha   90.00
_cell.angle_beta   90.00
_cell.angle_gamma   90.00
#
_symmetry.space_group_name_H-M   'P 1'
#
loop_
_entity.id
_entity.type
_entity.pdbx_description
1 polymer ?
#
loop_
_entity_poly.entity_id
_entity_poly.type
_entity_poly.pdbx_seq_one_letter_code
_entity_poly.pdbx_strand_id
1 'polypeptide(L)'
;MDLYLWNSYQKAEITEKIKYWVDLWDEINEDLDKNTYDEDLVNPHLLVINLLDEIKYNRLKNKRINKYLLEKFNFFLKNDQVIKNSFATDFKLIISELSNGSKRFEYCIMLCEQTIESIQCGSYFKESCDLLKKIIMDTHWKDGEEEEISLISQNLIIELILAGYSLEKIKSIPQNLFSKYEIIKTDNGEFLRTDYPTSIDFKKYDNDDLINNISYNEALKDEIDSLSIADRIDRLKYYFDQEYREGYGIFHIEGLIGNIDVNIVEVNFYSPKIENYMSIINDSEYKAKDFNQKKLEFYDNQNLSLINAAVKVKYRDFESAKRQTLESIEKTLDLLRLYINSETAFRVKIDRFYLVDCDDFGVSESHSAKEQPHIKKLNSFDLSDTFFSLEVKDENILNIEKLLLNENSQKMPLSAKLIYSLHWYRKAFESNVIEDKLLNYWIVIENLITFDSQNENLVLRDKEERDKFTLVEELVPFIELSCSLRNVAIDTYLYLDHLINSSQVNPSTHERSHYLEIPSDCLDACQLGSLTDKIQIDFVKFIEKLHLLNPYIEKKVIENKIKFADKFYNDTKFTRLELIKKLEQTKKDLLLIYRYRNLIVHNAHFDNTILPYYAMKAENIARNLLQSILDQHAKDSTIAHQKLLLKDRVKMEIMIEKLKNDIPVDLWNLK
;
A
#
# COMPACT_ATOMS: atom_id res chain seq x y z
N MET A 1 20.69 -9.96 -27.08
CA MET A 1 22.08 -10.39 -26.81
C MET A 1 23.03 -9.60 -27.69
N ASP A 2 24.08 -9.02 -27.12
CA ASP A 2 25.10 -8.31 -27.89
C ASP A 2 25.93 -9.35 -28.67
N LEU A 3 25.88 -9.32 -30.01
CA LEU A 3 26.55 -10.29 -30.91
C LEU A 3 28.08 -10.34 -30.75
N TYR A 4 28.63 -9.53 -29.85
CA TYR A 4 30.04 -9.21 -29.72
C TYR A 4 30.63 -9.45 -28.33
N LEU A 5 29.85 -9.92 -27.33
CA LEU A 5 30.34 -10.13 -25.94
C LEU A 5 31.63 -10.96 -25.88
N TRP A 6 31.72 -11.98 -26.74
CA TRP A 6 32.85 -12.92 -26.75
C TRP A 6 34.05 -12.46 -27.59
N ASN A 7 33.91 -11.41 -28.41
CA ASN A 7 34.97 -10.97 -29.33
C ASN A 7 36.22 -10.46 -28.62
N SER A 8 36.07 -10.01 -27.38
CA SER A 8 37.17 -9.53 -26.56
C SER A 8 37.95 -10.64 -25.86
N TYR A 9 37.55 -11.91 -25.98
CA TYR A 9 38.17 -13.07 -25.35
C TYR A 9 38.86 -13.97 -26.37
N GLN A 10 39.90 -14.69 -25.94
CA GLN A 10 40.54 -15.69 -26.79
C GLN A 10 39.60 -16.89 -26.99
N LYS A 11 39.69 -17.55 -28.15
CA LYS A 11 38.75 -18.61 -28.59
C LYS A 11 38.63 -19.80 -27.63
N ALA A 12 39.61 -20.02 -26.75
CA ALA A 12 39.65 -21.11 -25.76
C ALA A 12 39.37 -20.67 -24.31
N GLU A 13 39.22 -19.37 -24.03
CA GLU A 13 38.98 -18.86 -22.67
C GLU A 13 37.53 -19.07 -22.22
N ILE A 14 36.56 -18.99 -23.14
CA ILE A 14 35.14 -19.14 -22.84
C ILE A 14 34.66 -20.52 -23.31
N THR A 15 34.24 -21.36 -22.36
CA THR A 15 33.72 -22.72 -22.62
C THR A 15 32.32 -22.67 -23.24
N GLU A 16 31.89 -23.77 -23.87
CA GLU A 16 30.53 -23.92 -24.37
C GLU A 16 29.49 -23.83 -23.24
N LYS A 17 29.78 -24.42 -22.08
CA LYS A 17 28.91 -24.33 -20.89
C LYS A 17 28.70 -22.90 -20.40
N ILE A 18 29.73 -22.07 -20.42
CA ILE A 18 29.61 -20.65 -20.04
C ILE A 18 28.67 -19.94 -21.03
N LYS A 19 28.83 -20.18 -22.34
CA LYS A 19 27.93 -19.61 -23.35
C LYS A 19 26.49 -20.07 -23.15
N TYR A 20 26.30 -21.38 -22.98
CA TYR A 20 24.99 -21.96 -22.68
C TYR A 20 24.34 -21.30 -21.46
N TRP A 21 25.09 -21.14 -20.37
CA TRP A 21 24.58 -20.49 -19.16
C TRP A 21 24.17 -19.03 -19.39
N VAL A 22 24.99 -18.25 -20.11
CA VAL A 22 24.65 -16.85 -20.43
C VAL A 22 23.42 -16.77 -21.33
N ASP A 23 23.32 -17.63 -22.33
CA ASP A 23 22.19 -17.69 -23.26
C ASP A 23 20.90 -18.08 -22.50
N LEU A 24 20.99 -19.09 -21.64
CA LEU A 24 19.88 -19.54 -20.78
C LEU A 24 19.43 -18.46 -19.80
N TRP A 25 20.37 -17.74 -19.19
CA TRP A 25 20.05 -16.63 -18.29
C TRP A 25 19.28 -15.53 -19.02
N ASP A 26 19.71 -15.16 -20.24
CA ASP A 26 19.01 -14.18 -21.06
C ASP A 26 17.60 -14.68 -21.44
N GLU A 27 17.44 -15.96 -21.80
CA GLU A 27 16.15 -16.57 -22.16
C GLU A 27 15.17 -16.57 -20.98
N ILE A 28 15.60 -17.03 -19.79
CA ILE A 28 14.77 -17.00 -18.58
C ILE A 28 14.27 -15.58 -18.27
N ASN A 29 15.14 -14.58 -18.39
CA ASN A 29 14.75 -13.18 -18.14
C ASN A 29 13.80 -12.63 -19.22
N GLU A 30 13.95 -13.03 -20.49
CA GLU A 30 13.01 -12.64 -21.54
C GLU A 30 11.62 -13.25 -21.37
N ASP A 31 11.53 -14.50 -20.94
CA ASP A 31 10.26 -15.16 -20.69
C ASP A 31 9.54 -14.55 -19.48
N LEU A 32 10.30 -14.15 -18.46
CA LEU A 32 9.78 -13.40 -17.32
C LEU A 32 9.21 -12.04 -17.72
N ASP A 33 9.89 -11.31 -18.61
CA ASP A 33 9.47 -9.98 -19.08
C ASP A 33 8.24 -10.04 -19.99
N LYS A 34 8.14 -11.06 -20.86
CA LYS A 34 7.03 -11.23 -21.82
C LYS A 34 5.77 -11.87 -21.22
N ASN A 35 5.79 -12.24 -19.94
CA ASN A 35 4.75 -13.06 -19.28
C ASN A 35 4.49 -14.40 -20.03
N THR A 36 5.50 -14.94 -20.71
CA THR A 36 5.43 -16.23 -21.44
C THR A 36 6.13 -17.36 -20.68
N TYR A 37 6.53 -17.11 -19.43
CA TYR A 37 7.18 -18.08 -18.57
C TYR A 37 6.21 -19.21 -18.18
N ASP A 38 6.36 -20.36 -18.83
CA ASP A 38 5.55 -21.57 -18.59
C ASP A 38 6.00 -22.38 -17.35
N GLU A 39 7.12 -22.02 -16.73
CA GLU A 39 7.66 -22.70 -15.55
C GLU A 39 7.17 -22.09 -14.21
N ASP A 40 7.23 -22.88 -13.14
CA ASP A 40 6.83 -22.42 -11.81
C ASP A 40 7.86 -21.42 -11.24
N LEU A 41 7.44 -20.17 -11.01
CA LEU A 41 8.24 -19.12 -10.33
C LEU A 41 8.37 -19.37 -8.83
N VAL A 42 9.01 -20.47 -8.46
CA VAL A 42 9.20 -20.89 -7.07
C VAL A 42 10.63 -21.38 -6.91
N ASN A 43 11.35 -20.81 -5.95
CA ASN A 43 12.62 -21.34 -5.46
C ASN A 43 12.44 -21.85 -4.00
N PRO A 44 13.45 -22.48 -3.39
CA PRO A 44 13.35 -22.96 -2.02
C PRO A 44 12.96 -21.89 -0.98
N HIS A 45 13.43 -20.66 -1.15
CA HIS A 45 13.13 -19.55 -0.25
C HIS A 45 11.65 -19.14 -0.33
N LEU A 46 11.15 -18.85 -1.52
CA LEU A 46 9.74 -18.52 -1.78
C LEU A 46 8.82 -19.67 -1.36
N LEU A 47 9.23 -20.91 -1.55
CA LEU A 47 8.43 -22.07 -1.16
C LEU A 47 8.16 -22.09 0.36
N VAL A 48 9.16 -21.76 1.18
CA VAL A 48 9.02 -21.68 2.63
C VAL A 48 8.17 -20.46 3.03
N ILE A 49 8.35 -19.31 2.38
CA ILE A 49 7.50 -18.12 2.59
C ILE A 49 6.04 -18.42 2.27
N ASN A 50 5.77 -19.03 1.11
CA ASN A 50 4.41 -19.39 0.68
C ASN A 50 3.75 -20.37 1.65
N LEU A 51 4.51 -21.31 2.21
CA LEU A 51 4.00 -22.20 3.26
C LEU A 51 3.67 -21.43 4.54
N LEU A 52 4.55 -20.53 4.97
CA LEU A 52 4.34 -19.70 6.15
C LEU A 52 3.07 -18.88 6.03
N ASP A 53 2.85 -18.26 4.88
CA ASP A 53 1.64 -17.48 4.57
C ASP A 53 0.39 -18.35 4.51
N GLU A 54 0.44 -19.50 3.84
CA GLU A 54 -0.70 -20.44 3.82
C GLU A 54 -1.07 -20.92 5.23
N ILE A 55 -0.10 -21.10 6.13
CA ILE A 55 -0.38 -21.43 7.53
C ILE A 55 -0.99 -20.23 8.26
N LYS A 56 -0.40 -19.02 8.14
CA LYS A 56 -0.83 -17.81 8.86
C LYS A 56 -2.22 -17.34 8.44
N TYR A 57 -2.51 -17.32 7.14
CA TYR A 57 -3.74 -16.75 6.60
C TYR A 57 -4.84 -17.80 6.37
N ASN A 58 -4.47 -19.02 5.95
CA ASN A 58 -5.43 -20.02 5.50
C ASN A 58 -5.45 -21.29 6.38
N ARG A 59 -4.50 -21.45 7.30
CA ARG A 59 -4.33 -22.64 8.17
C ARG A 59 -4.36 -23.96 7.41
N LEU A 60 -3.77 -23.98 6.21
CA LEU A 60 -3.73 -25.16 5.33
C LEU A 60 -5.11 -25.75 5.04
N LYS A 61 -6.17 -24.92 4.94
CA LYS A 61 -7.53 -25.42 4.63
C LYS A 61 -7.63 -25.94 3.20
N ASN A 62 -6.85 -25.40 2.27
CA ASN A 62 -6.91 -25.79 0.86
C ASN A 62 -6.05 -27.03 0.57
N LYS A 63 -6.70 -28.20 0.48
CA LYS A 63 -6.03 -29.48 0.21
C LYS A 63 -5.22 -29.50 -1.10
N ARG A 64 -5.64 -28.77 -2.13
CA ARG A 64 -4.91 -28.73 -3.41
C ARG A 64 -3.60 -27.96 -3.27
N ILE A 65 -3.64 -26.81 -2.59
CA ILE A 65 -2.45 -26.00 -2.30
C ILE A 65 -1.48 -26.79 -1.43
N ASN A 66 -1.95 -27.43 -0.35
CA ASN A 66 -1.09 -28.23 0.52
C ASN A 66 -0.39 -29.36 -0.23
N LYS A 67 -1.09 -30.01 -1.16
CA LYS A 67 -0.52 -31.07 -2.01
C LYS A 67 0.57 -30.51 -2.92
N TYR A 68 0.30 -29.39 -3.59
CA TYR A 68 1.28 -28.69 -4.43
C TYR A 68 2.54 -28.31 -3.63
N LEU A 69 2.38 -27.68 -2.46
CA LEU A 69 3.50 -27.30 -1.59
C LEU A 69 4.33 -28.53 -1.20
N LEU A 70 3.68 -29.60 -0.76
CA LEU A 70 4.35 -30.85 -0.41
C LEU A 70 5.12 -31.46 -1.59
N GLU A 71 4.54 -31.46 -2.79
CA GLU A 71 5.21 -31.94 -4.00
C GLU A 71 6.46 -31.11 -4.33
N LYS A 72 6.37 -29.78 -4.20
CA LYS A 72 7.51 -28.87 -4.41
C LYS A 72 8.62 -29.04 -3.37
N PHE A 73 8.29 -29.21 -2.09
CA PHE A 73 9.30 -29.48 -1.07
C PHE A 73 10.06 -30.79 -1.36
N ASN A 74 9.34 -31.84 -1.77
CA ASN A 74 9.96 -33.10 -2.17
C ASN A 74 10.81 -32.95 -3.44
N PHE A 75 10.37 -32.14 -4.40
CA PHE A 75 11.13 -31.83 -5.61
C PHE A 75 12.48 -31.19 -5.27
N PHE A 76 12.51 -30.11 -4.49
CA PHE A 76 13.77 -29.44 -4.14
C PHE A 76 14.68 -30.34 -3.30
N LEU A 77 14.14 -31.07 -2.32
CA LEU A 77 14.93 -32.03 -1.56
C LEU A 77 15.56 -33.13 -2.44
N LYS A 78 14.93 -33.47 -3.57
CA LYS A 78 15.42 -34.50 -4.50
C LYS A 78 16.33 -33.95 -5.61
N ASN A 79 16.13 -32.73 -6.06
CA ASN A 79 16.76 -32.23 -7.29
C ASN A 79 17.73 -31.06 -7.03
N ASP A 80 17.56 -30.29 -5.96
CA ASP A 80 18.46 -29.20 -5.61
C ASP A 80 19.59 -29.70 -4.70
N GLN A 81 20.82 -29.63 -5.20
CA GLN A 81 21.99 -30.15 -4.48
C GLN A 81 22.38 -29.29 -3.28
N VAL A 82 22.11 -27.98 -3.31
CA VAL A 82 22.37 -27.07 -2.18
C VAL A 82 21.40 -27.40 -1.04
N ILE A 83 20.12 -27.60 -1.36
CA ILE A 83 19.13 -28.05 -0.36
C ILE A 83 19.51 -29.40 0.25
N LYS A 84 19.94 -30.38 -0.55
CA LYS A 84 20.40 -31.67 -0.04
C LYS A 84 21.58 -31.58 0.92
N ASN A 85 22.52 -30.69 0.63
CA ASN A 85 23.77 -30.60 1.38
C ASN A 85 23.58 -29.79 2.66
N SER A 86 22.82 -28.70 2.59
CA SER A 86 22.85 -27.64 3.62
C SER A 86 21.51 -27.43 4.33
N PHE A 87 20.38 -27.82 3.73
CA PHE A 87 19.02 -27.58 4.27
C PHE A 87 18.16 -28.84 4.38
N ALA A 88 18.74 -30.03 4.19
CA ALA A 88 17.98 -31.26 4.08
C ALA A 88 17.20 -31.62 5.36
N THR A 89 17.74 -31.28 6.53
CA THR A 89 17.07 -31.53 7.81
C THR A 89 15.80 -30.69 7.93
N ASP A 90 15.89 -29.39 7.65
CA ASP A 90 14.77 -28.46 7.76
C ASP A 90 13.65 -28.84 6.78
N PHE A 91 14.01 -29.10 5.53
CA PHE A 91 13.06 -29.54 4.50
C PHE A 91 12.37 -30.86 4.88
N LYS A 92 13.10 -31.83 5.44
CA LYS A 92 12.50 -33.10 5.92
C LYS A 92 11.53 -32.87 7.08
N LEU A 93 11.86 -31.98 8.02
CA LEU A 93 10.97 -31.64 9.12
C LEU A 93 9.69 -30.97 8.60
N ILE A 94 9.80 -30.01 7.69
CA ILE A 94 8.65 -29.35 7.06
C ILE A 94 7.76 -30.37 6.32
N ILE A 95 8.36 -31.23 5.49
CA ILE A 95 7.67 -32.30 4.77
C ILE A 95 6.92 -33.22 5.74
N SER A 96 7.52 -33.54 6.89
CA SER A 96 6.90 -34.41 7.89
C SER A 96 5.67 -33.77 8.53
N GLU A 97 5.69 -32.47 8.82
CA GLU A 97 4.52 -31.76 9.36
C GLU A 97 3.38 -31.69 8.33
N LEU A 98 3.71 -31.40 7.06
CA LEU A 98 2.75 -31.33 5.97
C LEU A 98 2.10 -32.69 5.66
N SER A 99 2.91 -33.74 5.57
CA SER A 99 2.44 -35.09 5.21
C SER A 99 1.54 -35.70 6.27
N ASN A 100 1.80 -35.41 7.55
CA ASN A 100 1.02 -35.93 8.67
C ASN A 100 -0.29 -35.16 8.93
N GLY A 101 -0.58 -34.11 8.15
CA GLY A 101 -1.73 -33.24 8.40
C GLY A 101 -1.69 -32.60 9.79
N SER A 102 -0.48 -32.28 10.26
CA SER A 102 -0.24 -31.78 11.61
C SER A 102 -1.04 -30.49 11.87
N LYS A 103 -1.66 -30.40 13.05
CA LYS A 103 -2.30 -29.16 13.53
C LYS A 103 -1.36 -28.30 14.37
N ARG A 104 -0.05 -28.63 14.40
CA ARG A 104 0.97 -27.90 15.17
C ARG A 104 1.45 -26.67 14.40
N PHE A 105 0.52 -25.76 14.11
CA PHE A 105 0.80 -24.59 13.27
C PHE A 105 1.92 -23.72 13.83
N GLU A 106 1.93 -23.45 15.13
CA GLU A 106 2.99 -22.64 15.77
C GLU A 106 4.39 -23.26 15.60
N TYR A 107 4.51 -24.58 15.75
CA TYR A 107 5.78 -25.28 15.53
C TYR A 107 6.22 -25.16 14.06
N CYS A 108 5.30 -25.34 13.12
CA CYS A 108 5.58 -25.22 11.70
C CYS A 108 5.97 -23.78 11.31
N ILE A 109 5.31 -22.78 11.90
CA ILE A 109 5.66 -21.36 11.75
C ILE A 109 7.10 -21.12 12.19
N MET A 110 7.47 -21.55 13.41
CA MET A 110 8.83 -21.39 13.92
C MET A 110 9.88 -22.07 13.02
N LEU A 111 9.57 -23.27 12.52
CA LEU A 111 10.45 -24.00 11.61
C LEU A 111 10.64 -23.26 10.28
N CYS A 112 9.56 -22.71 9.71
CA CYS A 112 9.63 -21.91 8.49
C CYS A 112 10.45 -20.64 8.71
N GLU A 113 10.19 -19.90 9.80
CA GLU A 113 10.91 -18.66 10.13
C GLU A 113 12.42 -18.90 10.31
N GLN A 114 12.82 -19.98 10.99
CA GLN A 114 14.23 -20.37 11.13
C GLN A 114 14.89 -20.75 9.79
N THR A 115 14.16 -21.47 8.94
CA THR A 115 14.65 -21.87 7.62
C THR A 115 14.85 -20.64 6.73
N ILE A 116 13.89 -19.71 6.74
CA ILE A 116 13.97 -18.44 6.01
C ILE A 116 15.18 -17.63 6.47
N GLU A 117 15.37 -17.44 7.77
CA GLU A 117 16.50 -16.69 8.32
C GLU A 117 17.85 -17.28 7.88
N SER A 118 17.95 -18.61 7.87
CA SER A 118 19.16 -19.34 7.44
C SER A 118 19.46 -19.13 5.95
N ILE A 119 18.44 -19.09 5.09
CA ILE A 119 18.58 -18.81 3.66
C ILE A 119 18.95 -17.34 3.43
N GLN A 120 18.31 -16.42 4.14
CA GLN A 120 18.52 -14.97 4.04
C GLN A 120 19.94 -14.52 4.42
N CYS A 121 20.66 -15.32 5.21
CA CYS A 121 22.09 -15.10 5.47
C CYS A 121 22.99 -15.25 4.20
N GLY A 122 22.43 -15.68 3.08
CA GLY A 122 23.12 -15.79 1.78
C GLY A 122 23.87 -17.08 1.55
N SER A 123 23.80 -18.02 2.49
CA SER A 123 24.44 -19.34 2.38
C SER A 123 23.95 -20.09 1.14
N TYR A 124 22.63 -20.17 0.96
CA TYR A 124 22.01 -20.81 -0.20
C TYR A 124 22.46 -20.18 -1.53
N PHE A 125 22.44 -18.85 -1.63
CA PHE A 125 22.87 -18.13 -2.83
C PHE A 125 24.35 -18.39 -3.16
N LYS A 126 25.24 -18.29 -2.16
CA LYS A 126 26.69 -18.46 -2.35
C LYS A 126 27.06 -19.88 -2.73
N GLU A 127 26.45 -20.87 -2.07
CA GLU A 127 26.64 -22.29 -2.41
C GLU A 127 26.10 -22.63 -3.80
N SER A 128 24.99 -22.01 -4.21
CA SER A 128 24.45 -22.15 -5.57
C SER A 128 25.40 -21.56 -6.61
N CYS A 129 26.00 -20.40 -6.33
CA CYS A 129 27.03 -19.81 -7.18
C CYS A 129 28.28 -20.71 -7.30
N ASP A 130 28.73 -21.30 -6.18
CA ASP A 130 29.87 -22.23 -6.16
C ASP A 130 29.60 -23.50 -6.98
N LEU A 131 28.39 -24.04 -6.85
CA LEU A 131 27.95 -25.20 -7.61
C LEU A 131 27.87 -24.90 -9.10
N LEU A 132 27.23 -23.78 -9.47
CA LEU A 132 27.16 -23.32 -10.86
C LEU A 132 28.56 -23.16 -11.46
N LYS A 133 29.45 -22.44 -10.78
CA LYS A 133 30.84 -22.24 -11.21
C LYS A 133 31.54 -23.58 -11.45
N LYS A 134 31.40 -24.53 -10.52
CA LYS A 134 32.01 -25.85 -10.65
C LYS A 134 31.53 -26.59 -11.91
N ILE A 135 30.25 -26.50 -12.24
CA ILE A 135 29.66 -27.18 -13.41
C ILE A 135 30.12 -26.52 -14.72
N ILE A 136 30.04 -25.19 -14.82
CA ILE A 136 30.32 -24.46 -16.07
C ILE A 136 31.81 -24.31 -16.38
N MET A 137 32.68 -24.43 -15.37
CA MET A 137 34.13 -24.46 -15.53
C MET A 137 34.66 -25.83 -16.00
N ASP A 138 33.87 -26.90 -15.87
CA ASP A 138 34.23 -28.20 -16.44
C ASP A 138 34.06 -28.17 -17.97
N THR A 139 35.08 -28.59 -18.71
CA THR A 139 35.07 -28.55 -20.17
C THR A 139 34.20 -29.66 -20.79
N HIS A 140 33.81 -30.68 -20.02
CA HIS A 140 33.03 -31.82 -20.53
C HIS A 140 31.63 -31.82 -19.94
N TRP A 141 30.62 -31.98 -20.80
CA TRP A 141 29.23 -32.19 -20.40
C TRP A 141 29.02 -33.56 -19.77
N LYS A 142 28.21 -33.60 -18.71
CA LYS A 142 27.68 -34.82 -18.09
C LYS A 142 26.16 -34.82 -18.15
N ASP A 143 25.58 -36.01 -18.17
CA ASP A 143 24.13 -36.20 -18.18
C ASP A 143 23.49 -35.48 -16.98
N GLY A 144 22.47 -34.65 -17.23
CA GLY A 144 21.75 -33.89 -16.21
C GLY A 144 22.31 -32.50 -15.89
N GLU A 145 23.48 -32.12 -16.41
CA GLU A 145 24.09 -30.82 -16.11
C GLU A 145 23.33 -29.64 -16.75
N GLU A 146 22.63 -29.84 -17.87
CA GLU A 146 21.78 -28.80 -18.48
C GLU A 146 20.60 -28.45 -17.55
N GLU A 147 19.89 -29.46 -17.05
CA GLU A 147 18.78 -29.27 -16.12
C GLU A 147 19.25 -28.70 -14.77
N GLU A 148 20.45 -29.09 -14.31
CA GLU A 148 21.04 -28.55 -13.09
C GLU A 148 21.45 -27.09 -13.25
N ILE A 149 22.08 -26.70 -14.37
CA ILE A 149 22.39 -25.30 -14.68
C ILE A 149 21.11 -24.46 -14.77
N SER A 150 20.06 -24.99 -15.41
CA SER A 150 18.77 -24.31 -15.50
C SER A 150 18.14 -24.07 -14.14
N LEU A 151 18.01 -25.12 -13.33
CA LEU A 151 17.45 -25.02 -11.97
C LEU A 151 18.23 -24.02 -11.10
N ILE A 152 19.57 -24.09 -11.12
CA ILE A 152 20.40 -23.17 -10.33
C ILE A 152 20.22 -21.73 -10.83
N SER A 153 20.20 -21.51 -12.14
CA SER A 153 20.07 -20.17 -12.73
C SER A 153 18.73 -19.53 -12.37
N GLN A 154 17.63 -20.28 -12.47
CA GLN A 154 16.30 -19.83 -12.05
C GLN A 154 16.26 -19.48 -10.56
N ASN A 155 16.81 -20.35 -9.71
CA ASN A 155 16.86 -20.11 -8.27
C ASN A 155 17.69 -18.86 -7.93
N LEU A 156 18.83 -18.66 -8.60
CA LEU A 156 19.68 -17.46 -8.43
C LEU A 156 18.98 -16.19 -8.91
N ILE A 157 18.28 -16.22 -10.04
CA ILE A 157 17.47 -15.09 -10.54
C ILE A 157 16.41 -14.72 -9.50
N ILE A 158 15.67 -15.69 -8.97
CA ILE A 158 14.65 -15.45 -7.93
C ILE A 158 15.29 -14.89 -6.66
N GLU A 159 16.42 -15.43 -6.22
CA GLU A 159 17.14 -14.89 -5.05
C GLU A 159 17.61 -13.44 -5.27
N LEU A 160 18.03 -13.07 -6.49
CA LEU A 160 18.38 -11.68 -6.82
C LEU A 160 17.16 -10.75 -6.80
N ILE A 161 16.00 -11.22 -7.26
CA ILE A 161 14.74 -10.48 -7.15
C ILE A 161 14.41 -10.25 -5.67
N LEU A 162 14.53 -11.29 -4.83
CA LEU A 162 14.29 -11.20 -3.39
C LEU A 162 15.33 -10.33 -2.66
N ALA A 163 16.57 -10.31 -3.14
CA ALA A 163 17.63 -9.42 -2.67
C ALA A 163 17.44 -7.96 -3.12
N GLY A 164 16.37 -7.68 -3.89
CA GLY A 164 15.97 -6.33 -4.25
C GLY A 164 16.57 -5.80 -5.55
N TYR A 165 16.97 -6.66 -6.49
CA TYR A 165 17.36 -6.26 -7.85
C TYR A 165 16.17 -6.24 -8.81
N SER A 166 16.14 -5.30 -9.75
CA SER A 166 15.19 -5.29 -10.88
C SER A 166 15.56 -6.34 -11.94
N LEU A 167 14.56 -6.79 -12.72
CA LEU A 167 14.79 -7.71 -13.84
C LEU A 167 15.73 -7.11 -14.88
N GLU A 168 15.65 -5.80 -15.14
CA GLU A 168 16.58 -5.09 -16.03
C GLU A 168 18.03 -5.24 -15.57
N LYS A 169 18.29 -5.03 -14.27
CA LYS A 169 19.63 -5.22 -13.71
C LYS A 169 20.06 -6.68 -13.77
N ILE A 170 19.18 -7.61 -13.39
CA ILE A 170 19.45 -9.06 -13.38
C ILE A 170 19.82 -9.56 -14.78
N LYS A 171 19.09 -9.12 -15.82
CA LYS A 171 19.37 -9.47 -17.22
C LYS A 171 20.79 -9.07 -17.62
N SER A 172 21.27 -7.91 -17.17
CA SER A 172 22.62 -7.44 -17.50
C SER A 172 23.75 -8.17 -16.76
N ILE A 173 23.46 -8.94 -15.70
CA ILE A 173 24.50 -9.48 -14.81
C ILE A 173 25.55 -10.33 -15.54
N PRO A 174 25.19 -11.38 -16.31
CA PRO A 174 26.20 -12.21 -16.96
C PRO A 174 27.07 -11.41 -17.93
N GLN A 175 26.47 -10.47 -18.67
CA GLN A 175 27.19 -9.58 -19.58
C GLN A 175 28.18 -8.69 -18.82
N ASN A 176 27.76 -8.12 -17.69
CA ASN A 176 28.63 -7.31 -16.82
C ASN A 176 29.81 -8.11 -16.25
N LEU A 177 29.61 -9.38 -15.85
CA LEU A 177 30.70 -10.24 -15.35
C LEU A 177 31.81 -10.45 -16.39
N PHE A 178 31.43 -10.51 -17.66
CA PHE A 178 32.37 -10.63 -18.79
C PHE A 178 32.70 -9.30 -19.46
N SER A 179 32.23 -8.17 -18.93
CA SER A 179 32.56 -6.85 -19.45
C SER A 179 34.06 -6.55 -19.25
N LYS A 180 34.67 -5.95 -20.27
CA LYS A 180 35.99 -5.32 -20.19
C LYS A 180 35.80 -3.82 -20.05
N TYR A 181 36.90 -3.06 -20.12
CA TYR A 181 36.84 -1.61 -20.10
C TYR A 181 36.99 -1.00 -21.49
N GLU A 182 36.42 0.18 -21.65
CA GLU A 182 36.59 1.07 -22.79
C GLU A 182 37.30 2.36 -22.35
N ILE A 183 38.20 2.87 -23.19
CA ILE A 183 38.89 4.15 -22.95
C ILE A 183 38.17 5.22 -23.77
N ILE A 184 37.49 6.13 -23.07
CA ILE A 184 36.79 7.27 -23.67
C ILE A 184 37.70 8.49 -23.60
N LYS A 185 38.00 9.06 -24.77
CA LYS A 185 38.78 10.31 -24.88
C LYS A 185 37.83 11.50 -24.78
N THR A 186 38.06 12.36 -23.79
CA THR A 186 37.35 13.63 -23.60
C THR A 186 38.32 14.79 -23.67
N ASP A 187 37.80 16.00 -23.83
CA ASP A 187 38.61 17.24 -23.83
C ASP A 187 39.39 17.44 -22.52
N ASN A 188 38.98 16.76 -21.44
CA ASN A 188 39.58 16.80 -20.10
C ASN A 188 40.48 15.58 -19.79
N GLY A 189 40.71 14.67 -20.74
CA GLY A 189 41.58 13.49 -20.58
C GLY A 189 40.93 12.16 -20.99
N GLU A 190 41.64 11.07 -20.72
CA GLU A 190 41.15 9.70 -20.92
C GLU A 190 40.40 9.22 -19.69
N PHE A 191 39.19 8.67 -19.86
CA PHE A 191 38.38 8.06 -18.81
C PHE A 191 38.12 6.60 -19.13
N LEU A 192 38.30 5.72 -18.15
CA LEU A 192 38.06 4.30 -18.30
C LEU A 192 36.63 3.98 -17.83
N ARG A 193 35.81 3.45 -18.74
CA ARG A 193 34.45 3.00 -18.46
C ARG A 193 34.39 1.48 -18.47
N THR A 194 33.73 0.88 -17.50
CA THR A 194 33.48 -0.56 -17.42
C THR A 194 32.11 -0.80 -16.80
N ASP A 195 31.42 -1.85 -17.24
CA ASP A 195 30.20 -2.32 -16.59
C ASP A 195 30.49 -3.49 -15.62
N TYR A 196 31.75 -3.94 -15.53
CA TYR A 196 32.17 -4.96 -14.56
C TYR A 196 31.93 -4.46 -13.13
N PRO A 197 31.37 -5.27 -12.22
CA PRO A 197 31.12 -4.88 -10.84
C PRO A 197 32.43 -4.83 -10.03
N THR A 198 33.08 -3.67 -10.08
CA THR A 198 34.36 -3.39 -9.42
C THR A 198 34.21 -3.17 -7.93
N SER A 199 35.23 -3.52 -7.15
CA SER A 199 35.29 -3.24 -5.71
C SER A 199 35.90 -1.87 -5.37
N ILE A 200 36.33 -1.14 -6.40
CA ILE A 200 36.99 0.16 -6.25
C ILE A 200 35.94 1.24 -5.98
N ASP A 201 36.09 1.87 -4.81
CA ASP A 201 35.30 3.03 -4.42
C ASP A 201 35.89 4.31 -5.02
N PHE A 202 35.10 4.97 -5.86
CA PHE A 202 35.47 6.24 -6.50
C PHE A 202 35.80 7.33 -5.47
N LYS A 203 35.14 7.34 -4.31
CA LYS A 203 35.36 8.36 -3.25
C LYS A 203 36.78 8.36 -2.71
N LYS A 204 37.54 7.26 -2.83
CA LYS A 204 38.94 7.20 -2.40
C LYS A 204 39.89 8.01 -3.30
N TYR A 205 39.42 8.43 -4.46
CA TYR A 205 40.19 9.16 -5.46
C TYR A 205 39.65 10.58 -5.69
N ASP A 206 38.64 10.97 -4.90
CA ASP A 206 38.07 12.31 -4.86
C ASP A 206 38.66 13.08 -3.67
N ASN A 207 39.32 14.21 -3.96
CA ASN A 207 39.91 15.09 -2.95
C ASN A 207 39.28 16.48 -3.14
N ASP A 208 38.05 16.65 -2.66
CA ASP A 208 37.36 17.95 -2.49
C ASP A 208 37.76 18.99 -3.56
N ASP A 209 37.43 18.72 -4.84
CA ASP A 209 37.49 19.59 -6.05
C ASP A 209 38.42 19.12 -7.20
N LEU A 210 39.25 18.08 -7.03
CA LEU A 210 40.04 17.48 -8.14
C LEU A 210 40.09 15.96 -8.07
N ILE A 211 39.32 15.30 -8.94
CA ILE A 211 39.35 13.83 -9.10
C ILE A 211 40.71 13.41 -9.69
N ASN A 212 41.43 12.52 -9.01
CA ASN A 212 42.63 11.89 -9.57
C ASN A 212 42.24 10.76 -10.54
N ASN A 213 41.76 11.16 -11.72
CA ASN A 213 41.30 10.26 -12.78
C ASN A 213 42.39 9.27 -13.23
N ILE A 214 43.67 9.66 -13.16
CA ILE A 214 44.78 8.80 -13.57
C ILE A 214 44.89 7.60 -12.63
N SER A 215 44.98 7.84 -11.32
CA SER A 215 45.11 6.75 -10.33
C SER A 215 43.85 5.89 -10.23
N TYR A 216 42.66 6.49 -10.42
CA TYR A 216 41.42 5.73 -10.48
C TYR A 216 41.37 4.79 -11.70
N ASN A 217 41.72 5.31 -12.89
CA ASN A 217 41.76 4.51 -14.11
C ASN A 217 42.82 3.40 -14.05
N GLU A 218 44.01 3.69 -13.49
CA GLU A 218 45.06 2.68 -13.29
C GLU A 218 44.58 1.55 -12.36
N ALA A 219 43.95 1.89 -11.24
CA ALA A 219 43.43 0.88 -10.31
C ALA A 219 42.32 0.02 -10.94
N LEU A 220 41.39 0.62 -11.70
CA LEU A 220 40.36 -0.12 -12.44
C LEU A 220 40.94 -1.05 -13.48
N LYS A 221 41.94 -0.57 -14.22
CA LYS A 221 42.63 -1.36 -15.23
C LYS A 221 43.34 -2.55 -14.60
N ASP A 222 44.08 -2.32 -13.52
CA ASP A 222 44.79 -3.37 -12.79
C ASP A 222 43.83 -4.43 -12.22
N GLU A 223 42.68 -4.02 -11.66
CA GLU A 223 41.65 -4.98 -11.22
C GLU A 223 41.18 -5.82 -12.41
N ILE A 224 40.73 -5.20 -13.51
CA ILE A 224 40.12 -5.91 -14.64
C ILE A 224 41.10 -6.82 -15.39
N ASP A 225 42.33 -6.36 -15.63
CA ASP A 225 43.35 -7.10 -16.38
C ASP A 225 43.89 -8.31 -15.57
N SER A 226 43.75 -8.30 -14.24
CA SER A 226 44.17 -9.41 -13.37
C SER A 226 43.17 -10.57 -13.26
N LEU A 227 41.92 -10.38 -13.69
CA LEU A 227 40.84 -11.36 -13.48
C LEU A 227 40.93 -12.57 -14.40
N SER A 228 40.91 -13.76 -13.81
CA SER A 228 40.62 -14.99 -14.56
C SER A 228 39.12 -15.14 -14.83
N ILE A 229 38.74 -16.05 -15.74
CA ILE A 229 37.34 -16.42 -15.99
C ILE A 229 36.66 -16.94 -14.71
N ALA A 230 37.40 -17.69 -13.90
CA ALA A 230 36.92 -18.19 -12.63
C ALA A 230 36.63 -17.06 -11.62
N ASP A 231 37.43 -15.99 -11.63
CA ASP A 231 37.22 -14.80 -10.78
C ASP A 231 36.04 -13.97 -11.25
N ARG A 232 35.85 -13.88 -12.57
CA ARG A 232 34.68 -13.22 -13.19
C ARG A 232 33.37 -13.91 -12.82
N ILE A 233 33.33 -15.25 -12.83
CA ILE A 233 32.14 -16.00 -12.41
C ILE A 233 31.92 -15.88 -10.88
N ASP A 234 32.98 -15.96 -10.08
CA ASP A 234 32.87 -15.80 -8.61
C ASP A 234 32.29 -14.44 -8.21
N ARG A 235 32.51 -13.42 -9.04
CA ARG A 235 31.97 -12.09 -8.83
C ARG A 235 30.43 -12.06 -8.87
N LEU A 236 29.74 -13.13 -9.28
CA LEU A 236 28.29 -13.25 -9.10
C LEU A 236 27.88 -13.11 -7.62
N LYS A 237 28.70 -13.59 -6.69
CA LYS A 237 28.46 -13.48 -5.23
C LYS A 237 28.42 -12.03 -4.74
N TYR A 238 29.13 -11.13 -5.42
CA TYR A 238 29.18 -9.71 -5.08
C TYR A 238 27.78 -9.07 -5.06
N TYR A 239 26.88 -9.48 -5.95
CA TYR A 239 25.51 -8.95 -5.99
C TYR A 239 24.72 -9.31 -4.72
N PHE A 240 25.01 -10.44 -4.08
CA PHE A 240 24.37 -10.74 -2.79
C PHE A 240 25.03 -9.97 -1.64
N ASP A 241 26.34 -9.78 -1.69
CA ASP A 241 27.14 -9.17 -0.62
C ASP A 241 27.12 -7.63 -0.62
N GLN A 242 26.61 -6.97 -1.67
CA GLN A 242 26.49 -5.52 -1.68
C GLN A 242 25.66 -5.01 -0.50
N GLU A 243 26.18 -4.02 0.23
CA GLU A 243 25.42 -3.39 1.31
C GLU A 243 24.25 -2.58 0.74
N TYR A 244 23.14 -2.54 1.49
CA TYR A 244 22.04 -1.64 1.17
C TYR A 244 22.50 -0.20 1.36
N ARG A 245 22.20 0.64 0.38
CA ARG A 245 22.32 2.09 0.48
C ARG A 245 21.03 2.66 1.08
N GLU A 246 21.15 3.78 1.78
CA GLU A 246 20.01 4.54 2.26
C GLU A 246 19.86 5.81 1.42
N GLY A 247 18.64 6.13 1.01
CA GLY A 247 18.37 7.37 0.30
C GLY A 247 16.92 7.79 0.43
N TYR A 248 16.60 8.96 -0.13
CA TYR A 248 15.24 9.45 -0.24
C TYR A 248 14.75 9.26 -1.66
N GLY A 249 13.76 8.39 -1.83
CA GLY A 249 12.99 8.29 -3.06
C GLY A 249 11.91 9.37 -3.07
N ILE A 250 11.82 10.13 -4.16
CA ILE A 250 10.93 11.29 -4.26
C ILE A 250 10.09 11.18 -5.51
N PHE A 251 8.78 11.30 -5.32
CA PHE A 251 7.80 11.45 -6.39
C PHE A 251 6.98 12.72 -6.22
N HIS A 252 6.40 13.17 -7.33
CA HIS A 252 5.39 14.21 -7.32
C HIS A 252 3.98 13.62 -7.20
N ILE A 253 3.10 14.30 -6.47
CA ILE A 253 1.73 13.83 -6.22
C ILE A 253 0.72 14.75 -6.91
N GLU A 254 -0.14 14.18 -7.76
CA GLU A 254 -1.30 14.86 -8.32
C GLU A 254 -2.49 14.77 -7.37
N GLY A 255 -3.35 15.80 -7.40
CA GLY A 255 -4.59 15.86 -6.61
C GLY A 255 -4.40 16.44 -5.20
N LEU A 256 -3.14 16.69 -4.79
CA LEU A 256 -2.78 17.33 -3.52
C LEU A 256 -1.96 18.61 -3.78
N ILE A 257 -2.33 19.68 -3.11
CA ILE A 257 -1.60 20.96 -3.09
C ILE A 257 -1.40 21.43 -1.64
N GLY A 258 -0.49 22.36 -1.42
CA GLY A 258 -0.30 22.98 -0.12
C GLY A 258 1.11 23.48 0.09
N ASN A 259 1.28 24.43 1.02
CA ASN A 259 2.57 24.86 1.51
C ASN A 259 2.77 24.26 2.90
N ILE A 260 3.13 22.97 2.94
CA ILE A 260 3.29 22.20 4.17
C ILE A 260 4.54 21.33 4.13
N ASP A 261 4.93 20.81 5.28
CA ASP A 261 5.93 19.77 5.46
C ASP A 261 5.39 18.85 6.56
N VAL A 262 4.88 17.67 6.17
CA VAL A 262 4.21 16.76 7.10
C VAL A 262 4.53 15.32 6.80
N ASN A 263 4.99 14.64 7.84
CA ASN A 263 5.15 13.20 7.83
C ASN A 263 3.81 12.54 8.13
N ILE A 264 3.37 11.67 7.24
CA ILE A 264 2.25 10.77 7.44
C ILE A 264 2.80 9.37 7.22
N VAL A 265 2.73 8.52 8.23
CA VAL A 265 3.28 7.16 8.12
C VAL A 265 4.81 7.26 7.87
N GLU A 266 5.34 6.74 6.77
CA GLU A 266 6.76 6.81 6.38
C GLU A 266 7.04 7.80 5.25
N VAL A 267 5.99 8.52 4.82
CA VAL A 267 6.01 9.41 3.67
C VAL A 267 5.97 10.85 4.17
N ASN A 268 6.98 11.62 3.80
CA ASN A 268 6.95 13.06 4.01
C ASN A 268 6.27 13.74 2.82
N PHE A 269 5.09 14.31 3.03
CA PHE A 269 4.43 15.18 2.06
C PHE A 269 4.88 16.62 2.29
N TYR A 270 5.62 17.16 1.32
CA TYR A 270 6.23 18.47 1.47
C TYR A 270 6.05 19.34 0.23
N SER A 271 6.00 20.64 0.49
CA SER A 271 6.18 21.66 -0.53
C SER A 271 7.67 21.92 -0.72
N PRO A 272 8.18 21.91 -1.96
CA PRO A 272 9.54 22.32 -2.30
C PRO A 272 9.95 23.71 -1.82
N LYS A 273 8.95 24.56 -1.52
CA LYS A 273 9.14 25.91 -0.98
C LYS A 273 9.55 25.91 0.49
N ILE A 274 9.33 24.80 1.21
CA ILE A 274 9.55 24.67 2.65
C ILE A 274 10.77 23.79 2.93
N GLU A 275 10.76 22.57 2.39
CA GLU A 275 11.84 21.60 2.59
C GLU A 275 12.43 21.21 1.23
N ASN A 276 13.75 21.01 1.19
CA ASN A 276 14.45 20.66 -0.04
C ASN A 276 15.44 19.52 0.20
N TYR A 277 14.98 18.32 -0.12
CA TYR A 277 15.80 17.11 -0.04
C TYR A 277 16.97 17.11 -1.05
N MET A 278 16.99 18.00 -2.05
CA MET A 278 18.10 18.09 -3.01
C MET A 278 19.06 19.24 -2.66
N SER A 279 20.34 18.93 -2.44
CA SER A 279 21.40 19.94 -2.38
C SER A 279 21.57 20.63 -3.76
N ILE A 280 22.09 21.87 -3.78
CA ILE A 280 22.47 22.55 -5.03
C ILE A 280 23.91 22.14 -5.35
N ILE A 281 24.13 21.54 -6.52
CA ILE A 281 25.48 21.28 -7.00
C ILE A 281 26.01 22.60 -7.59
N ASN A 282 26.99 23.19 -6.91
CA ASN A 282 27.67 24.43 -7.32
C ASN A 282 28.92 24.11 -8.16
N ASP A 283 28.75 23.34 -9.23
CA ASP A 283 29.85 23.01 -10.14
C ASP A 283 29.64 23.64 -11.51
N SER A 284 30.74 24.01 -12.17
CA SER A 284 30.77 24.64 -13.49
C SER A 284 30.61 23.65 -14.65
N GLU A 285 30.54 22.36 -14.35
CA GLU A 285 30.35 21.30 -15.34
C GLU A 285 28.97 21.32 -16.00
N TYR A 286 28.92 20.83 -17.25
CA TYR A 286 27.69 20.72 -18.05
C TYR A 286 26.60 19.87 -17.34
N LYS A 287 27.01 18.86 -16.55
CA LYS A 287 26.12 18.03 -15.74
C LYS A 287 25.41 18.82 -14.64
N ALA A 288 26.09 19.77 -13.99
CA ALA A 288 25.52 20.61 -12.94
C ALA A 288 24.49 21.62 -13.50
N LYS A 289 24.66 22.11 -14.73
CA LYS A 289 23.67 22.97 -15.40
C LYS A 289 22.41 22.21 -15.80
N ASP A 290 22.53 21.06 -16.45
CA ASP A 290 21.38 20.21 -16.79
C ASP A 290 20.64 19.73 -15.53
N PHE A 291 21.41 19.41 -14.47
CA PHE A 291 20.89 19.08 -13.15
C PHE A 291 20.09 20.23 -12.53
N ASN A 292 20.68 21.43 -12.42
CA ASN A 292 20.01 22.58 -11.82
C ASN A 292 18.78 23.00 -12.65
N GLN A 293 18.80 22.81 -13.97
CA GLN A 293 17.64 23.03 -14.83
C GLN A 293 16.52 21.99 -14.58
N LYS A 294 16.83 20.70 -14.51
CA LYS A 294 15.85 19.65 -14.18
C LYS A 294 15.26 19.82 -12.77
N LYS A 295 16.08 20.24 -11.81
CA LYS A 295 15.68 20.62 -10.46
C LYS A 295 14.68 21.78 -10.49
N LEU A 296 14.95 22.82 -11.28
CA LEU A 296 14.03 23.93 -11.50
C LEU A 296 12.73 23.47 -12.20
N GLU A 297 12.79 22.57 -13.18
CA GLU A 297 11.57 22.07 -13.83
C GLU A 297 10.68 21.20 -12.92
N PHE A 298 11.29 20.53 -11.92
CA PHE A 298 10.56 19.74 -10.92
C PHE A 298 10.01 20.57 -9.77
N TYR A 299 10.80 21.52 -9.26
CA TYR A 299 10.46 22.32 -8.08
C TYR A 299 9.88 23.71 -8.37
N ASP A 300 10.14 24.26 -9.56
CA ASP A 300 9.91 25.67 -9.89
C ASP A 300 8.76 25.86 -10.89
N ASN A 301 7.65 25.14 -10.67
CA ASN A 301 6.36 25.59 -11.18
C ASN A 301 5.81 26.64 -10.20
N GLN A 302 6.43 27.83 -10.15
CA GLN A 302 6.23 28.87 -9.12
C GLN A 302 4.76 29.21 -8.82
N ASN A 303 3.86 28.96 -9.78
CA ASN A 303 2.43 29.20 -9.69
C ASN A 303 1.59 28.03 -9.15
N LEU A 304 2.17 26.86 -8.85
CA LEU A 304 1.47 25.66 -8.40
C LEU A 304 2.14 25.15 -7.10
N SER A 305 1.45 25.27 -5.96
CA SER A 305 1.84 24.71 -4.66
C SER A 305 1.67 23.19 -4.65
N LEU A 306 2.30 22.50 -5.58
CA LEU A 306 2.18 21.04 -5.70
C LEU A 306 3.00 20.35 -4.61
N ILE A 307 2.46 19.24 -4.11
CA ILE A 307 3.08 18.44 -3.05
C ILE A 307 3.96 17.36 -3.67
N ASN A 308 5.15 17.21 -3.11
CA ASN A 308 6.02 16.07 -3.34
C ASN A 308 5.92 15.10 -2.15
N ALA A 309 6.18 13.82 -2.42
CA ALA A 309 6.28 12.78 -1.41
C ALA A 309 7.71 12.25 -1.39
N ALA A 310 8.37 12.32 -0.24
CA ALA A 310 9.69 11.73 0.01
C ALA A 310 9.57 10.52 0.95
N VAL A 311 10.24 9.43 0.61
CA VAL A 311 10.28 8.20 1.41
C VAL A 311 11.72 7.80 1.63
N LYS A 312 12.09 7.50 2.87
CA LYS A 312 13.40 6.93 3.17
C LYS A 312 13.41 5.46 2.76
N VAL A 313 14.26 5.09 1.81
CA VAL A 313 14.34 3.73 1.25
C VAL A 313 15.72 3.10 1.44
N LYS A 314 15.74 1.79 1.63
CA LYS A 314 16.94 0.95 1.64
C LYS A 314 17.00 0.17 0.34
N TYR A 315 18.05 0.37 -0.46
CA TYR A 315 18.09 -0.18 -1.80
C TYR A 315 19.49 -0.63 -2.23
N ARG A 316 19.53 -1.60 -3.15
CA ARG A 316 20.73 -2.01 -3.89
C ARG A 316 20.66 -1.61 -5.37
N ASP A 317 19.44 -1.40 -5.86
CA ASP A 317 19.13 -1.10 -7.24
C ASP A 317 18.16 0.09 -7.31
N PHE A 318 18.36 0.95 -8.31
CA PHE A 318 17.60 2.20 -8.47
C PHE A 318 16.11 1.93 -8.75
N GLU A 319 15.79 0.99 -9.65
CA GLU A 319 14.39 0.66 -9.96
C GLU A 319 13.69 -0.05 -8.79
N SER A 320 14.45 -0.80 -7.98
CA SER A 320 13.94 -1.32 -6.70
C SER A 320 13.59 -0.21 -5.71
N ALA A 321 14.46 0.80 -5.57
CA ALA A 321 14.19 1.98 -4.74
C ALA A 321 12.92 2.71 -5.20
N LYS A 322 12.76 2.88 -6.51
CA LYS A 322 11.58 3.48 -7.14
C LYS A 322 10.31 2.71 -6.80
N ARG A 323 10.32 1.38 -6.93
CA ARG A 323 9.17 0.52 -6.61
C ARG A 323 8.81 0.57 -5.13
N GLN A 324 9.79 0.48 -4.23
CA GLN A 324 9.56 0.58 -2.78
C GLN A 324 8.96 1.94 -2.41
N THR A 325 9.53 3.03 -2.95
CA THR A 325 9.02 4.39 -2.75
C THR A 325 7.57 4.51 -3.22
N LEU A 326 7.27 4.01 -4.41
CA LEU A 326 5.91 4.02 -4.97
C LEU A 326 4.93 3.26 -4.07
N GLU A 327 5.29 2.07 -3.60
CA GLU A 327 4.45 1.25 -2.74
C GLU A 327 4.12 1.96 -1.40
N SER A 328 5.13 2.55 -0.75
CA SER A 328 4.96 3.33 0.49
C SER A 328 4.05 4.53 0.30
N ILE A 329 4.21 5.26 -0.80
CA ILE A 329 3.35 6.39 -1.14
C ILE A 329 1.91 5.93 -1.39
N GLU A 330 1.70 4.90 -2.21
CA GLU A 330 0.35 4.41 -2.53
C GLU A 330 -0.39 3.92 -1.27
N LYS A 331 0.27 3.20 -0.37
CA LYS A 331 -0.31 2.79 0.93
C LYS A 331 -0.73 4.00 1.79
N THR A 332 0.07 5.07 1.75
CA THR A 332 -0.23 6.29 2.50
C THR A 332 -1.37 7.09 1.86
N LEU A 333 -1.45 7.12 0.53
CA LEU A 333 -2.57 7.72 -0.19
C LEU A 333 -3.89 6.96 0.04
N ASP A 334 -3.83 5.62 0.15
CA ASP A 334 -4.98 4.78 0.52
C ASP A 334 -5.55 5.18 1.89
N LEU A 335 -4.68 5.48 2.86
CA LEU A 335 -5.07 6.01 4.17
C LEU A 335 -5.67 7.42 4.07
N LEU A 336 -4.98 8.34 3.39
CA LEU A 336 -5.41 9.73 3.24
C LEU A 336 -6.81 9.83 2.64
N ARG A 337 -7.12 8.98 1.66
CA ARG A 337 -8.42 8.96 0.99
C ARG A 337 -9.58 8.61 1.92
N LEU A 338 -9.33 7.92 3.04
CA LEU A 338 -10.37 7.62 4.03
C LEU A 338 -10.88 8.89 4.75
N TYR A 339 -10.01 9.89 4.90
CA TYR A 339 -10.29 11.12 5.66
C TYR A 339 -10.52 12.33 4.76
N ILE A 340 -10.00 12.30 3.53
CA ILE A 340 -10.10 13.42 2.59
C ILE A 340 -11.16 13.11 1.52
N ASN A 341 -12.26 13.86 1.58
CA ASN A 341 -13.25 13.89 0.52
C ASN A 341 -12.85 14.94 -0.53
N SER A 342 -12.26 14.50 -1.64
CA SER A 342 -11.86 15.34 -2.76
C SER A 342 -12.28 14.70 -4.08
N GLU A 343 -12.85 15.50 -4.99
CA GLU A 343 -13.26 15.04 -6.33
C GLU A 343 -12.07 14.61 -7.20
N THR A 344 -10.85 15.08 -6.89
CA THR A 344 -9.65 14.72 -7.66
C THR A 344 -8.98 13.48 -7.08
N ALA A 345 -8.68 12.52 -7.95
CA ALA A 345 -7.92 11.31 -7.60
C ALA A 345 -6.49 11.67 -7.16
N PHE A 346 -5.95 10.91 -6.20
CA PHE A 346 -4.56 11.06 -5.79
C PHE A 346 -3.72 10.15 -6.67
N ARG A 347 -2.74 10.71 -7.38
CA ARG A 347 -1.91 9.92 -8.31
C ARG A 347 -0.44 10.25 -8.14
N VAL A 348 0.38 9.21 -8.08
CA VAL A 348 1.83 9.37 -8.16
C VAL A 348 2.22 9.61 -9.61
N LYS A 349 2.99 10.66 -9.86
CA LYS A 349 3.60 10.93 -11.17
C LYS A 349 4.79 10.00 -11.41
N ILE A 350 4.50 8.82 -11.94
CA ILE A 350 5.50 7.76 -12.21
C ILE A 350 6.55 8.23 -13.23
N ASP A 351 6.21 9.25 -14.04
CA ASP A 351 7.07 9.84 -15.05
C ASP A 351 8.31 10.53 -14.49
N ARG A 352 8.37 10.84 -13.19
CA ARG A 352 9.51 11.53 -12.59
C ARG A 352 9.81 10.96 -11.21
N PHE A 353 10.90 10.21 -11.12
CA PHE A 353 11.43 9.67 -9.87
C PHE A 353 12.84 10.21 -9.61
N TYR A 354 13.08 10.62 -8.37
CA TYR A 354 14.39 11.03 -7.90
C TYR A 354 14.82 10.17 -6.74
N LEU A 355 16.07 9.73 -6.77
CA LEU A 355 16.71 9.08 -5.63
C LEU A 355 17.86 9.96 -5.17
N VAL A 356 17.76 10.45 -3.94
CA VAL A 356 18.77 11.28 -3.31
C VAL A 356 19.45 10.47 -2.21
N ASP A 357 20.66 9.99 -2.50
CA ASP A 357 21.58 9.47 -1.48
C ASP A 357 22.30 10.67 -0.83
N CYS A 358 22.86 10.51 0.37
CA CYS A 358 23.63 11.56 1.03
C CYS A 358 24.81 12.06 0.17
N ASP A 359 25.26 11.29 -0.85
CA ASP A 359 26.38 11.62 -1.74
C ASP A 359 26.19 11.25 -3.25
N ASP A 360 25.05 10.69 -3.70
CA ASP A 360 24.84 10.22 -5.09
C ASP A 360 23.39 10.44 -5.59
N PHE A 361 23.19 10.64 -6.91
CA PHE A 361 21.89 10.99 -7.50
C PHE A 361 21.55 10.23 -8.79
N GLY A 362 20.29 9.81 -8.94
CA GLY A 362 19.75 9.18 -10.15
C GLY A 362 18.38 9.74 -10.57
N VAL A 363 18.13 9.86 -11.88
CA VAL A 363 16.87 10.36 -12.48
C VAL A 363 16.38 9.39 -13.56
N SER A 364 15.09 9.11 -13.56
CA SER A 364 14.39 8.40 -14.64
C SER A 364 13.16 9.20 -15.07
N GLU A 365 12.99 9.41 -16.38
CA GLU A 365 11.80 10.03 -16.97
C GLU A 365 11.03 9.03 -17.85
N SER A 366 9.69 9.00 -17.73
CA SER A 366 8.84 8.26 -18.69
C SER A 366 7.63 9.09 -19.14
N HIS A 367 7.52 9.39 -20.42
CA HIS A 367 6.47 10.30 -20.89
C HIS A 367 5.08 9.64 -20.93
N SER A 368 4.14 10.15 -20.13
CA SER A 368 2.72 9.94 -20.37
C SER A 368 1.99 11.29 -20.47
N ALA A 369 1.16 11.41 -21.49
CA ALA A 369 0.46 12.66 -21.81
C ALA A 369 -1.01 12.60 -21.38
N LYS A 370 -1.49 13.77 -20.94
CA LYS A 370 -2.83 14.38 -21.09
C LYS A 370 -3.57 14.61 -19.77
N GLU A 371 -3.46 15.84 -19.28
CA GLU A 371 -4.58 16.68 -18.82
C GLU A 371 -4.06 18.11 -18.58
N GLN A 372 -4.92 19.12 -18.71
CA GLN A 372 -4.51 20.53 -18.57
C GLN A 372 -4.18 20.87 -17.09
N PRO A 373 -2.97 21.38 -16.77
CA PRO A 373 -2.50 21.61 -15.39
C PRO A 373 -3.39 22.52 -14.54
N HIS A 374 -4.05 23.49 -15.18
CA HIS A 374 -4.86 24.51 -14.47
C HIS A 374 -6.16 23.96 -13.87
N ILE A 375 -6.83 23.03 -14.55
CA ILE A 375 -8.09 22.42 -14.06
C ILE A 375 -7.79 21.47 -12.89
N LYS A 376 -6.70 20.70 -12.98
CA LYS A 376 -6.24 19.86 -11.87
C LYS A 376 -5.96 20.66 -10.60
N LYS A 377 -5.38 21.86 -10.72
CA LYS A 377 -5.09 22.72 -9.56
C LYS A 377 -6.36 23.17 -8.83
N LEU A 378 -7.38 23.62 -9.56
CA LEU A 378 -8.62 24.14 -8.98
C LEU A 378 -9.37 23.07 -8.16
N ASN A 379 -9.26 21.81 -8.59
CA ASN A 379 -9.97 20.69 -7.96
C ASN A 379 -9.07 19.87 -7.01
N SER A 380 -7.78 20.19 -6.93
CA SER A 380 -6.85 19.52 -6.01
C SER A 380 -7.15 19.94 -4.58
N PHE A 381 -6.97 19.01 -3.65
CA PHE A 381 -7.22 19.27 -2.24
C PHE A 381 -6.01 19.97 -1.60
N ASP A 382 -6.24 21.09 -0.91
CA ASP A 382 -5.19 21.75 -0.15
C ASP A 382 -4.98 21.01 1.18
N LEU A 383 -3.88 20.26 1.26
CA LEU A 383 -3.55 19.47 2.45
C LEU A 383 -3.32 20.39 3.67
N SER A 384 -2.98 21.67 3.45
CA SER A 384 -2.87 22.68 4.51
C SER A 384 -4.21 22.86 5.25
N ASP A 385 -5.35 22.80 4.56
CA ASP A 385 -6.68 23.00 5.15
C ASP A 385 -7.02 21.91 6.17
N THR A 386 -6.59 20.67 5.90
CA THR A 386 -6.71 19.55 6.85
C THR A 386 -5.91 19.80 8.12
N PHE A 387 -4.63 20.17 8.00
CA PHE A 387 -3.74 20.25 9.15
C PHE A 387 -3.97 21.49 10.02
N PHE A 388 -4.48 22.59 9.46
CA PHE A 388 -4.96 23.73 10.25
C PHE A 388 -6.24 23.43 11.04
N SER A 389 -7.04 22.44 10.61
CA SER A 389 -8.19 21.91 11.37
C SER A 389 -7.83 20.77 12.34
N LEU A 390 -6.68 20.10 12.12
CA LEU A 390 -6.13 18.98 12.89
C LEU A 390 -5.01 19.43 13.84
N GLU A 391 -5.13 20.59 14.50
CA GLU A 391 -4.29 20.92 15.68
C GLU A 391 -4.38 19.86 16.80
N VAL A 392 -5.29 18.89 16.66
CA VAL A 392 -5.20 17.62 17.36
C VAL A 392 -4.30 16.69 16.53
N LYS A 393 -3.05 16.51 16.99
CA LYS A 393 -2.33 15.24 16.80
C LYS A 393 -3.21 14.13 17.36
N ASP A 394 -4.19 13.69 16.59
CA ASP A 394 -5.18 12.75 17.05
C ASP A 394 -4.43 11.47 17.38
N GLU A 395 -4.51 11.02 18.64
CA GLU A 395 -3.91 9.75 19.07
C GLU A 395 -4.32 8.62 18.12
N ASN A 396 -5.48 8.74 17.46
CA ASN A 396 -5.96 7.83 16.42
C ASN A 396 -5.04 7.80 15.19
N ILE A 397 -4.62 8.93 14.61
CA ILE A 397 -3.71 8.94 13.44
C ILE A 397 -2.36 8.35 13.84
N LEU A 398 -1.80 8.75 14.99
CA LEU A 398 -0.54 8.19 15.51
C LEU A 398 -0.63 6.67 15.81
N ASN A 399 -1.79 6.18 16.25
CA ASN A 399 -1.99 4.75 16.49
C ASN A 399 -2.26 3.97 15.19
N ILE A 400 -2.88 4.60 14.19
CA ILE A 400 -3.02 4.06 12.83
C ILE A 400 -1.66 3.98 12.14
N GLU A 401 -0.81 5.00 12.31
CA GLU A 401 0.59 4.99 11.85
C GLU A 401 1.34 3.79 12.42
N LYS A 402 1.28 3.57 13.74
CA LYS A 402 1.91 2.40 14.39
C LYS A 402 1.38 1.06 13.87
N LEU A 403 0.13 1.00 13.42
CA LEU A 403 -0.48 -0.23 12.89
C LEU A 403 -0.11 -0.51 11.43
N LEU A 404 0.00 0.53 10.59
CA LEU A 404 0.32 0.38 9.17
C LEU A 404 1.83 0.21 8.92
N LEU A 405 2.68 0.76 9.81
CA LEU A 405 4.14 0.80 9.67
C LEU A 405 4.91 -0.39 10.25
N ASN A 406 4.33 -1.16 11.17
CA ASN A 406 5.10 -2.18 11.86
C ASN A 406 5.16 -3.45 10.99
N GLU A 407 6.35 -3.85 10.51
CA GLU A 407 6.50 -5.10 9.72
C GLU A 407 5.95 -6.32 10.48
N ASN A 408 5.96 -6.28 11.82
CA ASN A 408 5.35 -7.31 12.66
C ASN A 408 3.81 -7.20 12.77
N SER A 409 3.20 -6.04 12.53
CA SER A 409 1.73 -5.90 12.50
C SER A 409 1.14 -6.38 11.18
N GLN A 410 1.86 -6.34 10.06
CA GLN A 410 1.44 -6.96 8.78
C GLN A 410 1.34 -8.49 8.88
N LYS A 411 2.09 -9.11 9.80
CA LYS A 411 1.96 -10.53 10.17
C LYS A 411 0.65 -10.83 10.92
N MET A 412 -0.08 -9.81 11.40
CA MET A 412 -1.37 -9.99 12.06
C MET A 412 -2.52 -10.01 11.02
N PRO A 413 -3.39 -11.03 11.02
CA PRO A 413 -4.44 -11.17 10.01
C PRO A 413 -5.41 -9.98 9.86
N LEU A 414 -5.67 -9.22 10.94
CA LEU A 414 -6.58 -8.07 10.89
C LEU A 414 -5.93 -6.83 10.24
N SER A 415 -4.67 -6.56 10.53
CA SER A 415 -3.95 -5.43 9.93
C SER A 415 -3.81 -5.59 8.42
N ALA A 416 -3.50 -6.81 7.95
CA ALA A 416 -3.46 -7.13 6.53
C ALA A 416 -4.83 -6.88 5.85
N LYS A 417 -5.93 -7.26 6.52
CA LYS A 417 -7.28 -6.98 6.02
C LYS A 417 -7.59 -5.49 5.95
N LEU A 418 -7.17 -4.71 6.94
CA LEU A 418 -7.37 -3.26 6.95
C LEU A 418 -6.60 -2.59 5.80
N ILE A 419 -5.33 -2.95 5.57
CA ILE A 419 -4.53 -2.44 4.45
C ILE A 419 -5.19 -2.78 3.11
N TYR A 420 -5.58 -4.05 2.93
CA TYR A 420 -6.28 -4.49 1.71
C TYR A 420 -7.60 -3.72 1.51
N SER A 421 -8.37 -3.52 2.57
CA SER A 421 -9.63 -2.78 2.51
C SER A 421 -9.43 -1.29 2.23
N LEU A 422 -8.37 -0.65 2.74
CA LEU A 422 -8.03 0.74 2.41
C LEU A 422 -7.75 0.91 0.91
N HIS A 423 -6.99 -0.02 0.34
CA HIS A 423 -6.70 -0.04 -1.10
C HIS A 423 -7.97 -0.12 -1.96
N TRP A 424 -8.85 -1.09 -1.69
CA TRP A 424 -10.10 -1.21 -2.44
C TRP A 424 -11.05 -0.05 -2.19
N TYR A 425 -11.04 0.54 -1.00
CA TYR A 425 -11.82 1.73 -0.69
C TYR A 425 -11.38 2.92 -1.57
N ARG A 426 -10.08 3.22 -1.64
CA ARG A 426 -9.57 4.30 -2.51
C ARG A 426 -9.86 4.01 -3.98
N LYS A 427 -9.60 2.78 -4.44
CA LYS A 427 -9.88 2.37 -5.82
C LYS A 427 -11.36 2.51 -6.20
N ALA A 428 -12.27 2.23 -5.26
CA ALA A 428 -13.71 2.46 -5.44
C ALA A 428 -14.01 3.96 -5.55
N PHE A 429 -13.48 4.75 -4.61
CA PHE A 429 -13.75 6.18 -4.52
C PHE A 429 -13.32 6.93 -5.77
N GLU A 430 -12.11 6.64 -6.26
CA GLU A 430 -11.49 7.32 -7.40
C GLU A 430 -11.90 6.75 -8.77
N SER A 431 -12.72 5.69 -8.80
CA SER A 431 -13.22 5.14 -10.07
C SER A 431 -14.25 6.06 -10.72
N ASN A 432 -14.21 6.17 -12.05
CA ASN A 432 -15.25 6.87 -12.83
C ASN A 432 -16.42 5.95 -13.21
N VAL A 433 -16.27 4.63 -13.00
CA VAL A 433 -17.24 3.60 -13.38
C VAL A 433 -18.02 3.17 -12.14
N ILE A 434 -19.34 3.34 -12.16
CA ILE A 434 -20.21 3.11 -10.99
C ILE A 434 -20.24 1.63 -10.59
N GLU A 435 -20.15 0.74 -11.56
CA GLU A 435 -20.02 -0.70 -11.36
C GLU A 435 -18.79 -1.03 -10.52
N ASP A 436 -17.64 -0.48 -10.90
CA ASP A 436 -16.38 -0.65 -10.17
C ASP A 436 -16.48 -0.06 -8.76
N LYS A 437 -17.17 1.08 -8.57
CA LYS A 437 -17.42 1.63 -7.23
C LYS A 437 -18.13 0.61 -6.36
N LEU A 438 -19.28 0.10 -6.82
CA LEU A 438 -20.08 -0.83 -6.04
C LEU A 438 -19.34 -2.14 -5.75
N LEU A 439 -18.64 -2.70 -6.75
CA LEU A 439 -17.86 -3.93 -6.58
C LEU A 439 -16.72 -3.74 -5.57
N ASN A 440 -15.95 -2.66 -5.70
CA ASN A 440 -14.80 -2.43 -4.84
C ASN A 440 -15.23 -2.08 -3.40
N TYR A 441 -16.32 -1.32 -3.19
CA TYR A 441 -16.89 -1.14 -1.85
C TYR A 441 -17.43 -2.44 -1.26
N TRP A 442 -18.03 -3.32 -2.07
CA TRP A 442 -18.46 -4.64 -1.60
C TRP A 442 -17.27 -5.50 -1.14
N ILE A 443 -16.13 -5.46 -1.87
CA ILE A 443 -14.90 -6.16 -1.47
C ILE A 443 -14.47 -5.71 -0.07
N VAL A 444 -14.52 -4.40 0.22
CA VAL A 444 -14.21 -3.85 1.54
C VAL A 444 -15.13 -4.43 2.61
N ILE A 445 -16.45 -4.37 2.39
CA ILE A 445 -17.47 -4.88 3.33
C ILE A 445 -17.25 -6.37 3.61
N GLU A 446 -17.09 -7.18 2.57
CA GLU A 446 -16.91 -8.63 2.66
C GLU A 446 -15.61 -9.00 3.39
N ASN A 447 -14.50 -8.33 3.05
CA ASN A 447 -13.19 -8.59 3.63
C ASN A 447 -13.15 -8.31 5.13
N LEU A 448 -13.74 -7.17 5.54
CA LEU A 448 -13.79 -6.75 6.95
C LEU A 448 -14.72 -7.61 7.81
N ILE A 449 -15.77 -8.22 7.25
CA ILE A 449 -16.70 -9.05 8.04
C ILE A 449 -16.28 -10.53 8.09
N THR A 450 -15.45 -10.99 7.15
CA THR A 450 -15.00 -12.38 7.12
C THR A 450 -13.97 -12.66 8.23
N PHE A 451 -14.09 -13.77 8.97
CA PHE A 451 -13.13 -14.18 10.01
C PHE A 451 -13.05 -15.72 10.14
N ASP A 452 -12.13 -16.21 10.97
CA ASP A 452 -11.69 -17.61 10.95
C ASP A 452 -12.74 -18.62 11.45
N SER A 453 -12.87 -19.74 10.71
CA SER A 453 -14.02 -20.65 10.81
C SER A 453 -14.12 -21.49 12.09
N GLN A 454 -13.04 -21.60 12.86
CA GLN A 454 -13.03 -22.33 14.13
C GLN A 454 -13.87 -21.65 15.22
N ASN A 455 -14.16 -20.35 15.07
CA ASN A 455 -14.89 -19.55 16.04
C ASN A 455 -16.26 -19.06 15.51
N GLU A 456 -16.69 -19.50 14.32
CA GLU A 456 -17.97 -19.11 13.69
C GLU A 456 -19.23 -19.52 14.48
N ASN A 457 -19.12 -20.51 15.38
CA ASN A 457 -20.22 -20.97 16.24
C ASN A 457 -20.62 -19.96 17.33
N LEU A 458 -19.89 -18.84 17.49
CA LEU A 458 -20.14 -17.85 18.55
C LEU A 458 -21.04 -16.67 18.13
N VAL A 459 -21.31 -16.50 16.82
CA VAL A 459 -21.93 -15.26 16.29
C VAL A 459 -23.38 -15.45 15.83
N LEU A 460 -23.73 -16.59 15.23
CA LEU A 460 -25.06 -16.86 14.68
C LEU A 460 -25.81 -17.90 15.52
N ARG A 461 -27.09 -17.64 15.83
CA ARG A 461 -27.86 -18.45 16.80
C ARG A 461 -28.24 -19.85 16.30
N ASP A 462 -28.29 -20.14 15.00
CA ASP A 462 -28.68 -21.46 14.51
C ASP A 462 -28.02 -21.85 13.17
N LYS A 463 -27.85 -23.16 12.98
CA LYS A 463 -27.15 -23.82 11.87
C LYS A 463 -28.05 -23.91 10.62
N GLU A 464 -27.76 -23.11 9.60
CA GLU A 464 -27.95 -23.47 8.19
C GLU A 464 -26.77 -22.88 7.38
N GLU A 465 -26.57 -23.32 6.13
CA GLU A 465 -25.38 -23.06 5.33
C GLU A 465 -24.89 -21.60 5.38
N ARG A 466 -23.62 -21.45 5.73
CA ARG A 466 -22.97 -20.18 6.03
C ARG A 466 -22.47 -19.55 4.73
N ASP A 467 -23.21 -18.56 4.22
CA ASP A 467 -22.68 -17.65 3.20
C ASP A 467 -22.10 -16.39 3.88
N LYS A 468 -21.06 -15.81 3.27
CA LYS A 468 -20.44 -14.55 3.72
C LYS A 468 -21.48 -13.43 3.83
N PHE A 469 -22.48 -13.44 2.95
CA PHE A 469 -23.58 -12.48 2.99
C PHE A 469 -24.35 -12.52 4.31
N THR A 470 -24.60 -13.71 4.88
CA THR A 470 -25.33 -13.84 6.15
C THR A 470 -24.61 -13.16 7.31
N LEU A 471 -23.27 -13.24 7.35
CA LEU A 471 -22.49 -12.52 8.36
C LEU A 471 -22.58 -11.00 8.18
N VAL A 472 -22.53 -10.53 6.92
CA VAL A 472 -22.69 -9.12 6.58
C VAL A 472 -24.06 -8.60 7.03
N GLU A 473 -25.14 -9.30 6.68
CA GLU A 473 -26.50 -8.94 7.05
C GLU A 473 -26.74 -8.93 8.58
N GLU A 474 -26.02 -9.76 9.33
CA GLU A 474 -26.18 -9.87 10.78
C GLU A 474 -25.33 -8.88 11.59
N LEU A 475 -24.17 -8.46 11.10
CA LEU A 475 -23.23 -7.62 11.86
C LEU A 475 -23.23 -6.15 11.42
N VAL A 476 -23.23 -5.90 10.11
CA VAL A 476 -23.10 -4.55 9.56
C VAL A 476 -24.20 -3.59 10.02
N PRO A 477 -25.49 -3.99 10.08
CA PRO A 477 -26.54 -3.08 10.54
C PRO A 477 -26.32 -2.51 11.95
N PHE A 478 -25.68 -3.25 12.84
CA PHE A 478 -25.39 -2.77 14.20
C PHE A 478 -24.23 -1.79 14.25
N ILE A 479 -23.21 -1.99 13.42
CA ILE A 479 -22.10 -1.04 13.28
C ILE A 479 -22.61 0.27 12.69
N GLU A 480 -23.42 0.20 11.63
CA GLU A 480 -24.11 1.36 11.04
C GLU A 480 -24.99 2.09 12.06
N LEU A 481 -25.71 1.35 12.89
CA LEU A 481 -26.55 1.92 13.93
C LEU A 481 -25.69 2.72 14.93
N SER A 482 -24.62 2.10 15.45
CA SER A 482 -23.66 2.67 16.39
C SER A 482 -23.07 3.98 15.85
N CYS A 483 -22.63 3.99 14.59
CA CYS A 483 -22.09 5.18 13.93
C CYS A 483 -23.13 6.31 13.80
N SER A 484 -24.40 5.95 13.63
CA SER A 484 -25.43 6.92 13.31
C SER A 484 -26.08 7.65 14.48
N LEU A 485 -25.83 7.23 15.71
CA LEU A 485 -26.47 7.80 16.90
C LEU A 485 -26.12 9.28 17.09
N ARG A 486 -24.90 9.68 16.75
CA ARG A 486 -24.46 11.09 16.81
C ARG A 486 -24.82 11.86 15.55
N ASN A 487 -24.95 11.19 14.41
CA ASN A 487 -25.23 11.83 13.12
C ASN A 487 -26.57 12.55 13.11
N VAL A 488 -27.57 12.12 13.90
CA VAL A 488 -28.86 12.85 13.97
C VAL A 488 -28.66 14.29 14.44
N ALA A 489 -27.85 14.52 15.47
CA ALA A 489 -27.51 15.87 15.93
C ALA A 489 -26.63 16.63 14.93
N ILE A 490 -25.58 15.99 14.41
CA ILE A 490 -24.63 16.59 13.45
C ILE A 490 -25.36 17.02 12.16
N ASP A 491 -26.15 16.12 11.57
CA ASP A 491 -26.90 16.36 10.33
C ASP A 491 -27.99 17.43 10.51
N THR A 492 -28.49 17.59 11.73
CA THR A 492 -29.44 18.66 12.06
C THR A 492 -28.71 19.99 12.22
N TYR A 493 -27.57 20.00 12.90
CA TYR A 493 -26.73 21.17 13.06
C TYR A 493 -26.26 21.71 11.70
N LEU A 494 -25.57 20.88 10.90
CA LEU A 494 -25.04 21.28 9.60
C LEU A 494 -26.14 21.77 8.65
N TYR A 495 -27.32 21.15 8.71
CA TYR A 495 -28.46 21.58 7.91
C TYR A 495 -28.98 22.96 8.32
N LEU A 496 -29.13 23.21 9.64
CA LEU A 496 -29.60 24.50 10.14
C LEU A 496 -28.56 25.59 9.91
N ASP A 497 -27.29 25.31 10.20
CA ASP A 497 -26.19 26.25 10.02
C ASP A 497 -26.04 26.65 8.54
N HIS A 498 -26.10 25.69 7.62
CA HIS A 498 -26.13 25.98 6.19
C HIS A 498 -27.29 26.91 5.83
N LEU A 499 -28.50 26.69 6.35
CA LEU A 499 -29.65 27.55 6.05
C LEU A 499 -29.54 28.95 6.67
N ILE A 500 -28.85 29.10 7.80
CA ILE A 500 -28.62 30.41 8.41
C ILE A 500 -27.56 31.18 7.59
N ASN A 501 -26.51 30.50 7.18
CA ASN A 501 -25.36 31.11 6.48
C ASN A 501 -25.55 31.25 4.97
N SER A 502 -26.51 30.54 4.36
CA SER A 502 -26.85 30.70 2.94
C SER A 502 -27.80 31.87 2.71
N SER A 503 -27.45 32.70 1.73
CA SER A 503 -28.31 33.81 1.27
C SER A 503 -29.08 33.42 0.01
N GLN A 504 -30.36 33.80 -0.05
CA GLN A 504 -31.13 33.82 -1.29
C GLN A 504 -31.06 35.20 -1.90
N VAL A 505 -30.89 35.26 -3.21
CA VAL A 505 -31.15 36.48 -3.99
C VAL A 505 -32.61 36.43 -4.42
N ASN A 506 -33.42 37.38 -3.97
CA ASN A 506 -34.77 37.54 -4.47
C ASN A 506 -34.69 37.94 -5.96
N PRO A 507 -35.19 37.11 -6.90
CA PRO A 507 -35.03 37.37 -8.32
C PRO A 507 -35.79 38.62 -8.80
N SER A 508 -36.77 39.10 -8.02
CA SER A 508 -37.59 40.28 -8.32
C SER A 508 -37.02 41.58 -7.75
N THR A 509 -36.35 41.54 -6.59
CA THR A 509 -35.83 42.74 -5.91
C THR A 509 -34.30 42.83 -5.90
N HIS A 510 -33.60 41.76 -6.30
CA HIS A 510 -32.15 41.59 -6.15
C HIS A 510 -31.62 41.74 -4.72
N GLU A 511 -32.50 41.80 -3.72
CA GLU A 511 -32.11 41.85 -2.32
C GLU A 511 -31.66 40.46 -1.86
N ARG A 512 -30.58 40.46 -1.07
CA ARG A 512 -30.11 39.26 -0.38
C ARG A 512 -30.86 39.13 0.94
N SER A 513 -31.61 38.06 1.10
CA SER A 513 -32.21 37.67 2.38
C SER A 513 -31.63 36.33 2.82
N HIS A 514 -31.44 36.14 4.12
CA HIS A 514 -31.06 34.83 4.64
C HIS A 514 -32.23 33.84 4.48
N TYR A 515 -31.91 32.55 4.34
CA TYR A 515 -32.94 31.49 4.23
C TYR A 515 -33.76 31.34 5.53
N LEU A 516 -33.18 31.74 6.66
CA LEU A 516 -33.76 31.74 8.01
C LEU A 516 -33.30 32.99 8.75
N GLU A 517 -34.24 33.81 9.21
CA GLU A 517 -33.98 34.98 10.06
C GLU A 517 -34.23 34.61 11.52
N ILE A 518 -33.15 34.40 12.27
CA ILE A 518 -33.20 33.99 13.68
C ILE A 518 -32.44 35.04 14.51
N PRO A 519 -32.98 35.48 15.65
CA PRO A 519 -32.28 36.43 16.53
C PRO A 519 -30.93 35.90 17.01
N SER A 520 -29.94 36.79 17.17
CA SER A 520 -28.58 36.46 17.61
C SER A 520 -28.57 35.68 18.93
N ASP A 521 -29.39 36.06 19.90
CA ASP A 521 -29.45 35.41 21.22
C ASP A 521 -29.86 33.93 21.11
N CYS A 522 -30.70 33.59 20.13
CA CYS A 522 -31.11 32.21 19.86
C CYS A 522 -30.03 31.43 19.09
N LEU A 523 -29.33 32.09 18.18
CA LEU A 523 -28.19 31.50 17.46
C LEU A 523 -27.06 31.15 18.43
N ASP A 524 -26.70 32.08 19.33
CA ASP A 524 -25.69 31.87 20.36
C ASP A 524 -26.07 30.76 21.33
N ALA A 525 -27.33 30.72 21.78
CA ALA A 525 -27.83 29.68 22.66
C ALA A 525 -27.77 28.28 22.02
N CYS A 526 -27.97 28.20 20.70
CA CYS A 526 -27.87 26.96 19.91
C CYS A 526 -26.47 26.73 19.31
N GLN A 527 -25.50 27.61 19.55
CA GLN A 527 -24.15 27.55 18.97
C GLN A 527 -24.14 27.53 17.42
N LEU A 528 -25.09 28.20 16.77
CA LEU A 528 -25.21 28.31 15.31
C LEU A 528 -24.61 29.64 14.80
N GLY A 529 -24.02 29.66 13.60
CA GLY A 529 -23.55 30.89 12.96
C GLY A 529 -22.11 31.34 13.30
N SER A 530 -21.35 30.56 14.08
CA SER A 530 -19.94 30.85 14.41
C SER A 530 -19.01 29.85 13.72
N LEU A 531 -18.65 30.12 12.46
CA LEU A 531 -17.51 29.44 11.79
C LEU A 531 -16.19 30.22 11.94
N THR A 532 -16.22 31.45 12.45
CA THR A 532 -15.04 32.33 12.47
C THR A 532 -14.17 32.23 13.71
N ASP A 533 -14.66 31.65 14.81
CA ASP A 533 -13.85 31.35 16.00
C ASP A 533 -13.94 29.85 16.30
N LYS A 534 -12.78 29.24 16.59
CA LYS A 534 -12.56 27.81 16.90
C LYS A 534 -13.36 27.34 18.14
N ILE A 535 -14.69 27.36 18.11
CA ILE A 535 -15.54 26.90 19.20
C ILE A 535 -15.90 25.44 18.94
N GLN A 536 -15.42 24.55 19.81
CA GLN A 536 -15.89 23.17 19.84
C GLN A 536 -17.40 23.15 20.15
N ILE A 537 -18.21 22.62 19.24
CA ILE A 537 -19.67 22.57 19.38
C ILE A 537 -20.06 21.49 20.40
N ASP A 538 -20.95 21.84 21.34
CA ASP A 538 -21.52 20.92 22.33
C ASP A 538 -22.90 20.45 21.83
N PHE A 539 -22.93 19.29 21.17
CA PHE A 539 -24.17 18.76 20.59
C PHE A 539 -25.25 18.44 21.63
N VAL A 540 -24.88 18.21 22.90
CA VAL A 540 -25.86 17.99 23.97
C VAL A 540 -26.62 19.29 24.23
N LYS A 541 -25.89 20.40 24.42
CA LYS A 541 -26.48 21.73 24.59
C LYS A 541 -27.28 22.16 23.37
N PHE A 542 -26.78 21.89 22.17
CA PHE A 542 -27.49 22.18 20.92
C PHE A 542 -28.87 21.53 20.90
N ILE A 543 -28.97 20.23 21.21
CA ILE A 543 -30.25 19.52 21.25
C ILE A 543 -31.16 20.06 22.37
N GLU A 544 -30.64 20.33 23.56
CA GLU A 544 -31.43 20.91 24.66
C GLU A 544 -32.05 22.26 24.29
N LYS A 545 -31.36 23.07 23.48
CA LYS A 545 -31.78 24.43 23.09
C LYS A 545 -32.50 24.49 21.75
N LEU A 546 -32.56 23.39 21.00
CA LEU A 546 -33.16 23.29 19.66
C LEU A 546 -34.59 23.85 19.60
N HIS A 547 -35.37 23.68 20.67
CA HIS A 547 -36.75 24.14 20.77
C HIS A 547 -36.90 25.67 20.70
N LEU A 548 -35.84 26.43 21.02
CA LEU A 548 -35.84 27.90 20.95
C LEU A 548 -35.96 28.42 19.51
N LEU A 549 -35.66 27.59 18.52
CA LEU A 549 -35.75 27.96 17.10
C LEU A 549 -37.17 27.86 16.56
N ASN A 550 -38.06 27.10 17.22
CA ASN A 550 -39.43 26.84 16.75
C ASN A 550 -40.25 28.10 16.40
N PRO A 551 -40.20 29.21 17.16
CA PRO A 551 -40.96 30.43 16.84
C PRO A 551 -40.56 31.09 15.53
N TYR A 552 -39.35 30.83 15.02
CA TYR A 552 -38.77 31.47 13.85
C TYR A 552 -38.80 30.59 12.60
N ILE A 553 -39.41 29.41 12.70
CA ILE A 553 -39.43 28.42 11.62
C ILE A 553 -40.82 28.33 11.02
N GLU A 554 -40.96 28.89 9.83
CA GLU A 554 -42.21 28.84 9.08
C GLU A 554 -42.30 27.60 8.17
N LYS A 555 -41.16 27.07 7.71
CA LYS A 555 -41.12 25.93 6.79
C LYS A 555 -41.27 24.61 7.56
N LYS A 556 -42.38 23.92 7.30
CA LYS A 556 -42.74 22.63 7.93
C LYS A 556 -41.67 21.53 7.77
N VAL A 557 -40.89 21.54 6.69
CA VAL A 557 -39.79 20.58 6.49
C VAL A 557 -38.68 20.77 7.53
N ILE A 558 -38.35 22.04 7.85
CA ILE A 558 -37.34 22.38 8.85
C ILE A 558 -37.88 22.04 10.24
N GLU A 559 -39.13 22.41 10.52
CA GLU A 559 -39.83 22.07 11.77
C GLU A 559 -39.84 20.55 12.03
N ASN A 560 -40.13 19.75 11.00
CA ASN A 560 -40.11 18.29 11.10
C ASN A 560 -38.72 17.75 11.43
N LYS A 561 -37.65 18.33 10.88
CA LYS A 561 -36.27 17.90 11.14
C LYS A 561 -35.84 18.21 12.56
N ILE A 562 -36.21 19.38 13.08
CA ILE A 562 -36.01 19.76 14.49
C ILE A 562 -36.77 18.83 15.43
N LYS A 563 -38.06 18.61 15.19
CA LYS A 563 -38.89 17.70 16.00
C LYS A 563 -38.39 16.26 15.95
N PHE A 564 -37.84 15.83 14.82
CA PHE A 564 -37.24 14.51 14.70
C PHE A 564 -36.03 14.38 15.63
N ALA A 565 -35.08 15.33 15.56
CA ALA A 565 -33.89 15.32 16.41
C ALA A 565 -34.25 15.40 17.90
N ASP A 566 -35.14 16.31 18.29
CA ASP A 566 -35.63 16.44 19.66
C ASP A 566 -36.23 15.13 20.20
N LYS A 567 -37.17 14.53 19.45
CA LYS A 567 -37.77 13.24 19.85
C LYS A 567 -36.76 12.10 19.87
N PHE A 568 -35.79 12.08 18.96
CA PHE A 568 -34.79 11.02 18.90
C PHE A 568 -33.88 10.99 20.13
N TYR A 569 -33.63 12.14 20.78
CA TYR A 569 -32.82 12.18 22.00
C TYR A 569 -33.65 12.18 23.28
N ASN A 570 -34.91 12.63 23.24
CA ASN A 570 -35.74 12.85 24.43
C ASN A 570 -36.94 11.89 24.59
N ASP A 571 -37.32 11.10 23.57
CA ASP A 571 -38.44 10.13 23.64
C ASP A 571 -37.95 8.69 23.43
N THR A 572 -37.94 7.90 24.51
CA THR A 572 -37.44 6.51 24.51
C THR A 572 -38.17 5.61 23.51
N LYS A 573 -39.49 5.77 23.39
CA LYS A 573 -40.33 4.95 22.50
C LYS A 573 -40.10 5.32 21.05
N PHE A 574 -40.02 6.61 20.74
CA PHE A 574 -39.70 7.10 19.40
C PHE A 574 -38.31 6.64 18.97
N THR A 575 -37.32 6.83 19.84
CA THR A 575 -35.92 6.39 19.62
C THR A 575 -35.88 4.90 19.27
N ARG A 576 -36.51 4.03 20.08
CA ARG A 576 -36.53 2.58 19.85
C ARG A 576 -37.09 2.23 18.47
N LEU A 577 -38.20 2.86 18.08
CA LEU A 577 -38.85 2.58 16.79
C LEU A 577 -37.95 3.00 15.62
N GLU A 578 -37.30 4.15 15.70
CA GLU A 578 -36.38 4.60 14.65
C GLU A 578 -35.11 3.74 14.58
N LEU A 579 -34.56 3.28 15.71
CA LEU A 579 -33.42 2.35 15.72
C LEU A 579 -33.76 1.02 15.02
N ILE A 580 -34.91 0.41 15.34
CA ILE A 580 -35.37 -0.83 14.71
C ILE A 580 -35.61 -0.62 13.21
N LYS A 581 -36.27 0.47 12.84
CA LYS A 581 -36.54 0.81 11.45
C LYS A 581 -35.24 0.99 10.65
N LYS A 582 -34.23 1.63 11.24
CA LYS A 582 -32.92 1.82 10.62
C LYS A 582 -32.20 0.50 10.43
N LEU A 583 -32.22 -0.38 11.43
CA LEU A 583 -31.64 -1.72 11.34
C LEU A 583 -32.24 -2.51 10.16
N GLU A 584 -33.58 -2.54 10.07
CA GLU A 584 -34.28 -3.21 8.96
C GLU A 584 -34.03 -2.56 7.60
N GLN A 585 -33.89 -1.24 7.55
CA GLN A 585 -33.56 -0.53 6.31
C GLN A 585 -32.15 -0.87 5.83
N THR A 586 -31.17 -0.90 6.73
CA THR A 586 -29.79 -1.27 6.39
C THR A 586 -29.71 -2.70 5.87
N LYS A 587 -30.44 -3.65 6.48
CA LYS A 587 -30.54 -5.03 5.97
C LYS A 587 -31.05 -5.09 4.54
N LYS A 588 -32.15 -4.38 4.24
CA LYS A 588 -32.70 -4.29 2.88
C LYS A 588 -31.72 -3.66 1.89
N ASP A 589 -31.00 -2.63 2.31
CA ASP A 589 -30.00 -1.98 1.49
C ASP A 589 -28.84 -2.93 1.17
N LEU A 590 -28.34 -3.67 2.16
CA LEU A 590 -27.30 -4.69 1.96
C LEU A 590 -27.74 -5.79 1.00
N LEU A 591 -28.98 -6.28 1.13
CA LEU A 591 -29.55 -7.27 0.21
C LEU A 591 -29.57 -6.77 -1.23
N LEU A 592 -29.96 -5.51 -1.44
CA LEU A 592 -30.00 -4.91 -2.77
C LEU A 592 -28.60 -4.66 -3.32
N ILE A 593 -27.66 -4.19 -2.51
CA ILE A 593 -26.24 -4.05 -2.88
C ILE A 593 -25.67 -5.41 -3.33
N TYR A 594 -25.89 -6.47 -2.54
CA TYR A 594 -25.44 -7.82 -2.88
C TYR A 594 -26.06 -8.34 -4.18
N ARG A 595 -27.35 -8.06 -4.41
CA ARG A 595 -28.01 -8.36 -5.68
C ARG A 595 -27.37 -7.62 -6.85
N TYR A 596 -27.11 -6.32 -6.73
CA TYR A 596 -26.44 -5.55 -7.79
C TYR A 596 -25.03 -6.07 -8.06
N ARG A 597 -24.25 -6.39 -7.02
CA ARG A 597 -22.94 -7.04 -7.16
C ARG A 597 -23.04 -8.31 -8.01
N ASN A 598 -24.00 -9.18 -7.72
CA ASN A 598 -24.17 -10.43 -8.49
C ASN A 598 -24.63 -10.17 -9.93
N LEU A 599 -25.48 -9.18 -10.16
CA LEU A 599 -25.91 -8.79 -11.51
C LEU A 599 -24.75 -8.24 -12.35
N ILE A 600 -23.88 -7.42 -11.76
CA ILE A 600 -22.68 -6.88 -12.42
C ILE A 600 -21.74 -8.02 -12.81
N VAL A 601 -21.44 -8.92 -11.86
CA VAL A 601 -20.45 -10.00 -12.08
C VAL A 601 -20.95 -11.07 -13.06
N HIS A 602 -22.24 -11.44 -13.02
CA HIS A 602 -22.73 -12.62 -13.73
C HIS A 602 -23.63 -12.34 -14.93
N ASN A 603 -24.38 -11.22 -14.92
CA ASN A 603 -25.52 -11.06 -15.82
C ASN A 603 -25.44 -9.82 -16.73
N ALA A 604 -24.54 -8.87 -16.45
CA ALA A 604 -24.36 -7.61 -17.19
C ALA A 604 -25.67 -6.83 -17.46
N HIS A 605 -26.73 -7.10 -16.70
CA HIS A 605 -28.05 -6.52 -16.86
C HIS A 605 -28.57 -6.02 -15.51
N PHE A 606 -28.51 -4.71 -15.32
CA PHE A 606 -28.93 -4.00 -14.13
C PHE A 606 -29.32 -2.55 -14.49
N ASP A 607 -30.03 -1.90 -13.58
CA ASP A 607 -30.49 -0.53 -13.78
C ASP A 607 -29.39 0.49 -13.46
N ASN A 608 -28.79 1.07 -14.49
CA ASN A 608 -27.74 2.06 -14.39
C ASN A 608 -28.20 3.41 -13.81
N THR A 609 -29.51 3.67 -13.78
CA THR A 609 -30.05 4.93 -13.22
C THR A 609 -30.07 4.90 -11.70
N ILE A 610 -30.36 3.74 -11.10
CA ILE A 610 -30.45 3.59 -9.65
C ILE A 610 -29.14 3.10 -9.01
N LEU A 611 -28.28 2.42 -9.78
CA LEU A 611 -26.99 1.89 -9.33
C LEU A 611 -26.12 2.93 -8.58
N PRO A 612 -26.01 4.20 -9.02
CA PRO A 612 -25.20 5.20 -8.31
C PRO A 612 -25.63 5.42 -6.86
N TYR A 613 -26.93 5.34 -6.56
CA TYR A 613 -27.44 5.50 -5.20
C TYR A 613 -27.08 4.31 -4.31
N TYR A 614 -27.06 3.09 -4.85
CA TYR A 614 -26.59 1.92 -4.11
C TYR A 614 -25.07 1.89 -3.95
N ALA A 615 -24.32 2.41 -4.93
CA ALA A 615 -22.88 2.62 -4.80
C ALA A 615 -22.57 3.61 -3.67
N MET A 616 -23.31 4.73 -3.58
CA MET A 616 -23.17 5.71 -2.48
C MET A 616 -23.53 5.10 -1.11
N LYS A 617 -24.53 4.22 -1.05
CA LYS A 617 -24.83 3.47 0.19
C LYS A 617 -23.70 2.50 0.56
N ALA A 618 -23.17 1.77 -0.42
CA ALA A 618 -22.05 0.86 -0.22
C ALA A 618 -20.79 1.61 0.24
N GLU A 619 -20.52 2.80 -0.31
CA GLU A 619 -19.45 3.70 0.11
C GLU A 619 -19.57 4.05 1.60
N ASN A 620 -20.75 4.53 2.02
CA ASN A 620 -20.99 4.93 3.41
C ASN A 620 -20.79 3.75 4.37
N ILE A 621 -21.33 2.58 4.02
CA ILE A 621 -21.17 1.36 4.82
C ILE A 621 -19.71 0.92 4.89
N ALA A 622 -19.01 0.90 3.76
CA ALA A 622 -17.60 0.54 3.69
C ALA A 622 -16.73 1.50 4.53
N ARG A 623 -16.98 2.81 4.43
CA ARG A 623 -16.28 3.85 5.21
C ARG A 623 -16.49 3.67 6.71
N ASN A 624 -17.73 3.52 7.15
CA ASN A 624 -18.07 3.38 8.57
C ASN A 624 -17.49 2.09 9.17
N LEU A 625 -17.56 0.97 8.44
CA LEU A 625 -16.93 -0.28 8.85
C LEU A 625 -15.42 -0.13 8.98
N LEU A 626 -14.78 0.47 7.99
CA LEU A 626 -13.33 0.65 7.97
C LEU A 626 -12.88 1.55 9.12
N GLN A 627 -13.50 2.71 9.31
CA GLN A 627 -13.21 3.63 10.41
C GLN A 627 -13.45 2.99 11.77
N SER A 628 -14.59 2.31 11.98
CA SER A 628 -14.91 1.69 13.27
C SER A 628 -13.90 0.60 13.65
N ILE A 629 -13.55 -0.28 12.71
CA ILE A 629 -12.58 -1.37 12.98
C ILE A 629 -11.17 -0.80 13.14
N LEU A 630 -10.78 0.16 12.29
CA LEU A 630 -9.47 0.79 12.34
C LEU A 630 -9.26 1.52 13.67
N ASP A 631 -10.20 2.36 14.11
CA ASP A 631 -10.13 3.11 15.36
C ASP A 631 -10.06 2.21 16.60
N GLN A 632 -10.78 1.08 16.58
CA GLN A 632 -10.77 0.14 17.69
C GLN A 632 -9.49 -0.70 17.73
N HIS A 633 -9.02 -1.17 16.57
CA HIS A 633 -7.75 -1.90 16.45
C HIS A 633 -6.55 -1.01 16.79
N ALA A 634 -6.62 0.28 16.46
CA ALA A 634 -5.60 1.28 16.82
C ALA A 634 -5.49 1.46 18.34
N LYS A 635 -6.59 1.34 19.07
CA LYS A 635 -6.60 1.45 20.54
C LYS A 635 -6.12 0.19 21.24
N ASP A 636 -6.39 -0.98 20.68
CA ASP A 636 -5.95 -2.27 21.20
C ASP A 636 -5.67 -3.23 20.05
N SER A 637 -4.40 -3.36 19.64
CA SER A 637 -4.01 -4.22 18.54
C SER A 637 -4.10 -5.72 18.86
N THR A 638 -4.31 -6.08 20.13
CA THR A 638 -4.40 -7.48 20.59
C THR A 638 -5.83 -8.02 20.58
N ILE A 639 -6.82 -7.16 20.38
CA ILE A 639 -8.22 -7.54 20.38
C ILE A 639 -8.53 -8.47 19.20
N ALA A 640 -9.21 -9.58 19.49
CA ALA A 640 -9.63 -10.50 18.46
C ALA A 640 -10.64 -9.82 17.52
N HIS A 641 -10.44 -9.95 16.20
CA HIS A 641 -11.30 -9.37 15.17
C HIS A 641 -12.81 -9.61 15.42
N GLN A 642 -13.19 -10.81 15.84
CA GLN A 642 -14.58 -11.15 16.16
C GLN A 642 -15.15 -10.34 17.32
N LYS A 643 -14.34 -10.06 18.34
CA LYS A 643 -14.78 -9.27 19.50
C LYS A 643 -15.08 -7.84 19.08
N LEU A 644 -14.33 -7.28 18.13
CA LEU A 644 -14.61 -5.96 17.56
C LEU A 644 -15.98 -5.92 16.90
N LEU A 645 -16.24 -6.87 16.00
CA LEU A 645 -17.50 -6.93 15.26
C LEU A 645 -18.71 -7.19 16.17
N LEU A 646 -18.56 -8.03 17.19
CA LEU A 646 -19.62 -8.32 18.16
C LEU A 646 -19.88 -7.18 19.15
N LYS A 647 -18.89 -6.33 19.42
CA LYS A 647 -18.99 -5.28 20.42
C LYS A 647 -20.17 -4.35 20.13
N ASP A 648 -20.28 -3.86 18.89
CA ASP A 648 -21.37 -2.96 18.50
C ASP A 648 -22.73 -3.67 18.51
N ARG A 649 -22.79 -4.94 18.09
CA ARG A 649 -24.02 -5.75 18.18
C ARG A 649 -24.53 -5.85 19.62
N VAL A 650 -23.70 -6.36 20.53
CA VAL A 650 -24.08 -6.56 21.94
C VAL A 650 -24.50 -5.23 22.58
N LYS A 651 -23.73 -4.17 22.32
CA LYS A 651 -23.99 -2.83 22.83
C LYS A 651 -25.35 -2.29 22.36
N MET A 652 -25.65 -2.40 21.06
CA MET A 652 -26.91 -1.93 20.48
C MET A 652 -28.10 -2.79 20.92
N GLU A 653 -27.95 -4.11 21.03
CA GLU A 653 -29.01 -4.99 21.55
C GLU A 653 -29.36 -4.64 23.01
N ILE A 654 -28.36 -4.41 23.87
CA ILE A 654 -28.57 -3.96 25.26
C ILE A 654 -29.31 -2.61 25.29
N MET A 655 -28.92 -1.67 24.42
CA MET A 655 -29.58 -0.36 24.33
C MET A 655 -31.05 -0.49 23.91
N ILE A 656 -31.33 -1.26 22.86
CA ILE A 656 -32.70 -1.49 22.38
C ILE A 656 -33.56 -2.15 23.47
N GLU A 657 -33.01 -3.10 24.23
CA GLU A 657 -33.73 -3.74 25.32
C GLU A 657 -33.96 -2.78 26.51
N LYS A 658 -33.01 -1.88 26.82
CA LYS A 658 -33.23 -0.81 27.82
C LYS A 658 -34.35 0.14 27.39
N LEU A 659 -34.32 0.62 26.15
CA LEU A 659 -35.36 1.48 25.58
C LEU A 659 -36.73 0.78 25.51
N LYS A 660 -36.75 -0.54 25.34
CA LYS A 660 -37.98 -1.34 25.39
C LYS A 660 -38.64 -1.35 26.76
N ASN A 661 -37.84 -1.22 27.82
CA ASN A 661 -38.28 -1.19 29.20
C ASN A 661 -38.35 0.24 29.78
N ASP A 662 -38.38 1.26 28.90
CA ASP A 662 -38.39 2.70 29.25
C ASP A 662 -37.27 3.12 30.20
N ILE A 663 -36.12 2.43 30.14
CA ILE A 663 -34.91 2.80 30.88
C ILE A 663 -34.15 3.85 30.04
N PRO A 664 -33.83 5.03 30.61
CA PRO A 664 -33.02 6.04 29.92
C PRO A 664 -31.66 5.49 29.48
N VAL A 665 -31.24 5.84 28.26
CA VAL A 665 -29.94 5.47 27.71
C VAL A 665 -29.19 6.73 27.27
N ASP A 666 -27.91 6.80 27.59
CA ASP A 666 -27.03 7.84 27.08
C ASP A 666 -26.68 7.55 25.61
N LEU A 667 -27.26 8.34 24.70
CA LEU A 667 -26.99 8.26 23.26
C LEU A 667 -25.70 9.01 22.85
N TRP A 668 -25.12 9.78 23.78
CA TRP A 668 -23.97 10.64 23.55
C TRP A 668 -22.65 9.95 23.93
N ASN A 669 -22.58 9.34 25.11
CA ASN A 669 -21.38 8.64 25.58
C ASN A 669 -21.52 7.14 25.46
N LEU A 670 -21.07 6.66 24.32
CA LEU A 670 -20.98 5.25 24.02
C LEU A 670 -19.51 4.84 23.98
N LYS A 671 -18.80 5.02 25.09
CA LYS A 671 -17.47 4.43 25.30
C LYS A 671 -17.56 2.91 25.40
#